data_AF-A0A093VEE5-F1
#
_entry.id   AF-A0A093VEE5-F1
#
_cell.length_a   1.000
_cell.length_b   1.000
_cell.length_c   1.000
_cell.angle_alpha   90.00
_cell.angle_beta   90.00
_cell.angle_gamma   90.00
#
_symmetry.space_group_name_H-M   'P 1'
#
loop_
_entity.id
_entity.type
_entity.pdbx_description
1 polymer ?
#
loop_
_entity_poly.entity_id
_entity_poly.type
_entity_poly.pdbx_seq_one_letter_code
_entity_poly.pdbx_strand_id
1 'polypeptide(L)'
;MASGQGNNSARMSAGASKPITFKHYEFTTAPRQPPMPPSKRQRMIEPARVNPYIKGADLEISTQGVNGSYKINYPSQPPKNGTPHSTALGNTASFSSQSASERSYPAEQDSDLTGHNTPDTSVLNTSPWPQNKSTSPAAAAIKQADISKQVNAADVEVRNYEEFKPRSSIPSALPGPVYAQQCITAAYSSRLNPFALHKNEQNALQHHLCHLHVTTYLNIRNGILRLWTRNPMISVTREEALGCAKDFRWMGLADFAYEWLIRNGYINFGCVEVPQALVTPKKGRRKDDTPVIVIVGAGVAGLACARQLEGLYQQYRDKVTSLKIIVLEGRRRIGGRIYSHPLKSHQKTTLPKGLRPTAEMGAQIIVGFDRGNPLDAIIRSQLALRYHLLRDISTIYDIDGSAVDEMQDAMDERLYNEVLDRSGNYRHKAAIQPTAEGDRDMINHGRDIPVDDGVTIQQYEDARAAGTHHLMLPAARFRRGIGHNASRILPPPSTAQISDLGPDEELPAAMECQSMGWKLRDGISPRTDLQLDKIAKISPTQTLGAVMDEGVRQYQHMLPLTPKDMRLLNWHYANLEYANATNLNALSLSGWDQDMGNEFEGEHSQVIGGYQQLPRGLWAFPTKLDVRTNETVVNITYDAVGKSKNRKTTVHTENGPVSADHVVYTGSLGTLKHRTVEFTPALPDWKIGAVDRLGFGVLNKVVLVFDQPFWDTNRDMFGLLREAEVPGSMSQAHYSKNRGRFYLFWNCIKTSGIPVLIALMAGDAAHQAEKLPDEEIVTEVLSELRNIFKSKTVPDPLETIVTRWKSDKFTRGTYSYVAADALPGDYDLIAQAVGNLHFAGEATCATHPATVHGAYLSGLRAAAEIMEEILGPISIPTPLVPLSTKSNATITPGRYPTADILKQSISTSAKQSSKTSTPSKTKSVNKTSPSKPVPPLPAPTTFTPSITSEEQRRQQLYRQALEKHVRATLGEPPAKPAKIALNPFLAFQKDYWIRAKQQCEENKSRPRTTRKQKLRETRFALC
;
A
#
# COMPACT_ATOMS: atom_id res chain seq x y z
N MET A 1 57.05 -39.63 -23.57
CA MET A 1 58.37 -39.45 -22.93
C MET A 1 58.18 -38.49 -21.77
N ALA A 2 58.78 -38.58 -20.58
CA ALA A 2 59.40 -39.67 -19.78
C ALA A 2 59.67 -39.04 -18.39
N SER A 3 59.77 -39.69 -17.22
CA SER A 3 59.62 -41.07 -16.69
C SER A 3 59.43 -40.93 -15.15
N GLY A 4 58.68 -41.74 -14.39
CA GLY A 4 59.02 -43.11 -13.92
C GLY A 4 59.85 -43.07 -12.62
N GLN A 5 59.61 -43.85 -11.53
CA GLN A 5 58.63 -44.93 -11.27
C GLN A 5 58.31 -45.11 -9.75
N GLY A 6 57.15 -45.75 -9.44
CA GLY A 6 56.84 -46.47 -8.18
C GLY A 6 56.27 -45.62 -7.01
N ASN A 7 55.96 -46.17 -5.81
CA ASN A 7 55.60 -47.54 -5.35
C ASN A 7 55.28 -47.48 -3.82
N ASN A 8 54.46 -48.34 -3.16
CA ASN A 8 53.36 -49.23 -3.56
C ASN A 8 52.51 -49.63 -2.30
N SER A 9 51.30 -50.18 -2.49
CA SER A 9 50.46 -51.10 -1.65
C SER A 9 50.51 -51.13 -0.10
N ALA A 10 49.43 -51.39 0.68
CA ALA A 10 47.97 -51.48 0.45
C ALA A 10 47.20 -51.80 1.79
N ARG A 11 45.86 -51.92 1.70
CA ARG A 11 44.87 -52.59 2.61
C ARG A 11 44.30 -51.87 3.86
N MET A 12 42.95 -51.76 3.86
CA MET A 12 41.95 -52.13 4.89
C MET A 12 42.27 -51.83 6.38
N SER A 13 41.45 -51.14 7.18
CA SER A 13 40.02 -51.42 7.47
C SER A 13 39.42 -50.36 8.41
N ALA A 14 38.12 -50.05 8.32
CA ALA A 14 37.44 -49.21 9.32
C ALA A 14 35.92 -49.48 9.42
N GLY A 15 35.50 -50.05 10.55
CA GLY A 15 34.11 -50.18 10.99
C GLY A 15 34.05 -50.82 12.38
N ALA A 16 33.04 -50.60 13.22
CA ALA A 16 31.92 -49.66 13.12
C ALA A 16 31.21 -49.52 14.49
N SER A 17 30.56 -48.38 14.78
CA SER A 17 29.48 -48.34 15.79
C SER A 17 28.56 -47.10 15.70
N LYS A 18 27.37 -47.30 15.10
CA LYS A 18 26.08 -46.62 15.40
C LYS A 18 26.01 -45.07 15.44
N PRO A 19 25.53 -44.41 14.37
CA PRO A 19 24.82 -43.13 14.48
C PRO A 19 23.38 -43.33 15.00
N ILE A 20 22.77 -42.26 15.54
CA ILE A 20 21.34 -42.21 15.88
C ILE A 20 20.56 -41.65 14.68
N THR A 21 19.52 -42.35 14.24
CA THR A 21 18.75 -42.01 13.03
C THR A 21 17.72 -40.90 13.27
N PHE A 22 17.87 -39.78 12.56
CA PHE A 22 16.71 -38.97 12.14
C PHE A 22 16.01 -39.67 10.98
N LYS A 23 14.67 -39.70 10.99
CA LYS A 23 13.89 -40.26 9.88
C LYS A 23 13.84 -39.28 8.71
N HIS A 24 14.56 -39.58 7.63
CA HIS A 24 14.20 -39.05 6.32
C HIS A 24 12.86 -39.64 5.88
N TYR A 25 11.99 -38.82 5.31
CA TYR A 25 10.90 -39.30 4.46
C TYR A 25 11.47 -39.60 3.07
N GLU A 26 11.77 -40.87 2.80
CA GLU A 26 11.92 -41.32 1.42
C GLU A 26 10.55 -41.37 0.74
N PHE A 27 10.46 -40.84 -0.48
CA PHE A 27 9.29 -41.03 -1.33
C PHE A 27 9.27 -42.48 -1.82
N THR A 28 8.56 -43.35 -1.11
CA THR A 28 8.22 -44.67 -1.63
C THR A 28 7.37 -44.49 -2.89
N THR A 29 7.88 -45.01 -4.02
CA THR A 29 7.12 -45.04 -5.26
C THR A 29 5.92 -45.95 -5.07
N ALA A 30 4.71 -45.38 -5.14
CA ALA A 30 3.48 -46.15 -5.01
C ALA A 30 3.46 -47.28 -6.06
N PRO A 31 3.12 -48.53 -5.68
CA PRO A 31 3.07 -49.63 -6.63
C PRO A 31 2.04 -49.33 -7.72
N ARG A 32 2.39 -49.64 -8.98
CA ARG A 32 1.46 -49.53 -10.11
C ARG A 32 0.22 -50.37 -9.82
N GLN A 33 -0.92 -49.73 -9.54
CA GLN A 33 -2.20 -50.43 -9.56
C GLN A 33 -2.49 -50.90 -11.00
N PRO A 34 -3.02 -52.12 -11.18
CA PRO A 34 -3.35 -52.63 -12.50
C PRO A 34 -4.52 -51.81 -13.11
N PRO A 35 -4.61 -51.71 -14.45
CA PRO A 35 -5.72 -51.03 -15.10
C PRO A 35 -7.04 -51.77 -14.80
N MET A 36 -8.08 -51.04 -14.39
CA MET A 36 -9.40 -51.64 -14.21
C MET A 36 -10.00 -52.07 -15.56
N PRO A 37 -10.74 -53.21 -15.60
CA PRO A 37 -11.26 -53.77 -16.85
C PRO A 37 -12.43 -52.96 -17.42
N PRO A 38 -12.64 -52.98 -18.75
CA PRO A 38 -13.71 -52.24 -19.42
C PRO A 38 -15.09 -52.90 -19.22
N SER A 39 -16.06 -52.15 -18.69
CA SER A 39 -17.45 -52.58 -18.55
C SER A 39 -18.24 -52.45 -19.87
N LYS A 40 -18.19 -53.53 -20.67
CA LYS A 40 -19.18 -53.96 -21.69
C LYS A 40 -20.13 -52.87 -22.25
N ARG A 41 -19.80 -52.33 -23.43
CA ARG A 41 -20.82 -52.16 -24.49
C ARG A 41 -20.76 -53.36 -25.42
N GLN A 42 -21.90 -53.86 -25.88
CA GLN A 42 -21.95 -54.88 -26.91
C GLN A 42 -21.87 -54.26 -28.31
N ARG A 43 -21.28 -55.07 -29.22
CA ARG A 43 -21.56 -55.23 -30.66
C ARG A 43 -22.89 -54.57 -31.13
N MET A 44 -23.03 -54.01 -32.33
CA MET A 44 -22.33 -54.24 -33.61
C MET A 44 -22.57 -52.99 -34.52
N ILE A 45 -21.93 -52.74 -35.69
CA ILE A 45 -20.96 -53.49 -36.52
C ILE A 45 -20.02 -52.49 -37.26
N GLU A 46 -19.19 -53.01 -38.18
CA GLU A 46 -18.26 -52.35 -39.12
C GLU A 46 -18.99 -51.68 -40.33
N PRO A 47 -18.31 -50.93 -41.26
CA PRO A 47 -16.87 -50.74 -41.48
C PRO A 47 -16.46 -49.24 -41.31
N ALA A 48 -15.39 -48.63 -41.85
CA ALA A 48 -14.46 -49.00 -42.92
C ALA A 48 -13.07 -48.31 -42.81
N ARG A 49 -12.47 -47.94 -43.95
CA ARG A 49 -11.22 -47.19 -44.19
C ARG A 49 -11.57 -46.06 -45.22
N VAL A 50 -10.78 -45.03 -45.55
CA VAL A 50 -9.35 -44.95 -45.92
C VAL A 50 -8.81 -43.52 -45.65
N ASN A 51 -7.48 -43.38 -45.61
CA ASN A 51 -6.65 -42.18 -45.45
C ASN A 51 -5.43 -42.35 -46.42
N PRO A 52 -4.62 -41.35 -46.84
CA PRO A 52 -4.70 -39.87 -46.84
C PRO A 52 -4.41 -39.23 -48.25
N TYR A 53 -4.05 -37.93 -48.29
CA TYR A 53 -3.17 -37.23 -49.27
C TYR A 53 -3.69 -36.68 -50.63
N ILE A 54 -2.84 -35.82 -51.23
CA ILE A 54 -2.92 -35.05 -52.50
C ILE A 54 -3.79 -33.77 -52.37
N LYS A 55 -3.35 -32.51 -52.56
CA LYS A 55 -2.16 -31.82 -53.14
C LYS A 55 -2.29 -31.31 -54.60
N GLY A 56 -2.78 -30.07 -54.77
CA GLY A 56 -2.37 -29.14 -55.84
C GLY A 56 -3.40 -28.76 -56.92
N ALA A 57 -3.08 -27.68 -57.64
CA ALA A 57 -3.68 -27.14 -58.89
C ALA A 57 -5.10 -26.52 -58.83
N ASP A 58 -5.14 -25.20 -58.73
CA ASP A 58 -5.57 -24.26 -59.81
C ASP A 58 -6.63 -24.74 -60.84
N LEU A 59 -7.79 -24.05 -60.93
CA LEU A 59 -8.08 -23.11 -62.04
C LEU A 59 -9.36 -22.26 -61.85
N GLU A 60 -9.23 -20.98 -62.15
CA GLU A 60 -10.10 -20.03 -62.90
C GLU A 60 -11.64 -20.21 -63.12
N ILE A 61 -12.34 -19.08 -62.86
CA ILE A 61 -13.32 -18.37 -63.72
C ILE A 61 -14.78 -18.92 -63.91
N SER A 62 -15.72 -18.15 -63.32
CA SER A 62 -17.14 -17.86 -63.72
C SER A 62 -18.17 -19.02 -63.80
N THR A 63 -19.52 -18.82 -63.88
CA THR A 63 -20.35 -17.60 -64.05
C THR A 63 -21.73 -17.74 -63.34
N GLN A 64 -22.29 -16.61 -62.81
CA GLN A 64 -23.72 -16.24 -62.60
C GLN A 64 -24.83 -17.25 -62.13
N GLY A 65 -25.72 -16.79 -61.22
CA GLY A 65 -27.03 -17.44 -60.93
C GLY A 65 -27.56 -17.31 -59.48
N VAL A 66 -27.75 -16.11 -58.91
CA VAL A 66 -29.05 -15.37 -58.83
C VAL A 66 -30.18 -16.05 -58.00
N ASN A 67 -30.38 -15.62 -56.73
CA ASN A 67 -31.60 -14.92 -56.24
C ASN A 67 -31.63 -14.60 -54.72
N GLY A 68 -32.49 -13.65 -54.30
CA GLY A 68 -33.02 -13.53 -52.92
C GLY A 68 -32.14 -12.84 -51.85
N SER A 69 -31.84 -11.54 -51.84
CA SER A 69 -32.72 -10.34 -51.72
C SER A 69 -33.29 -10.01 -50.32
N TYR A 70 -32.62 -9.13 -49.58
CA TYR A 70 -33.23 -8.13 -48.69
C TYR A 70 -32.44 -6.81 -48.82
N LYS A 71 -33.11 -5.65 -48.80
CA LYS A 71 -32.50 -4.32 -49.04
C LYS A 71 -32.59 -3.40 -47.82
N ILE A 72 -31.56 -2.58 -47.67
CA ILE A 72 -31.51 -1.38 -46.83
C ILE A 72 -31.68 -0.15 -47.75
N ASN A 73 -32.33 0.91 -47.28
CA ASN A 73 -32.52 2.16 -48.02
C ASN A 73 -31.73 3.32 -47.40
N TYR A 74 -31.02 4.06 -48.27
CA TYR A 74 -30.56 5.45 -48.09
C TYR A 74 -30.78 6.19 -49.42
N PRO A 75 -31.23 7.46 -49.43
CA PRO A 75 -31.17 8.33 -50.59
C PRO A 75 -30.08 9.43 -50.45
N SER A 76 -29.68 10.03 -51.58
CA SER A 76 -28.59 11.01 -51.68
C SER A 76 -28.93 12.26 -52.52
N GLN A 77 -28.02 13.24 -52.44
CA GLN A 77 -27.88 14.56 -53.13
C GLN A 77 -28.24 14.65 -54.64
N PRO A 78 -28.08 15.84 -55.33
CA PRO A 78 -28.50 17.24 -55.09
C PRO A 78 -29.22 17.81 -56.38
N PRO A 79 -29.36 19.14 -56.72
CA PRO A 79 -28.24 20.05 -57.15
C PRO A 79 -28.41 21.62 -57.07
N LYS A 80 -27.27 22.34 -57.15
CA LYS A 80 -26.95 23.66 -57.81
C LYS A 80 -27.63 25.03 -57.46
N ASN A 81 -26.74 25.99 -57.13
CA ASN A 81 -26.59 27.41 -57.55
C ASN A 81 -27.68 28.51 -57.28
N GLY A 82 -27.24 29.64 -56.68
CA GLY A 82 -27.88 30.96 -56.85
C GLY A 82 -27.55 32.05 -55.80
N THR A 83 -27.00 33.20 -56.21
CA THR A 83 -26.89 34.50 -55.49
C THR A 83 -27.35 35.61 -56.47
N PRO A 84 -27.99 36.74 -56.07
CA PRO A 84 -27.41 37.76 -55.17
C PRO A 84 -28.43 38.50 -54.24
N HIS A 85 -28.04 39.66 -53.69
CA HIS A 85 -28.83 40.52 -52.79
C HIS A 85 -30.04 41.23 -53.44
N SER A 86 -31.09 41.47 -52.64
CA SER A 86 -31.86 42.73 -52.61
C SER A 86 -32.67 42.87 -51.30
N THR A 87 -33.35 44.00 -51.08
CA THR A 87 -34.01 44.42 -49.82
C THR A 87 -35.52 44.69 -49.97
N ALA A 88 -36.19 44.92 -48.82
CA ALA A 88 -37.49 45.61 -48.66
C ALA A 88 -38.78 44.84 -49.08
N LEU A 89 -39.99 45.13 -48.57
CA LEU A 89 -40.44 45.80 -47.32
C LEU A 89 -41.93 45.47 -47.02
N GLY A 90 -42.33 45.65 -45.75
CA GLY A 90 -43.70 46.00 -45.35
C GLY A 90 -44.48 44.94 -44.54
N ASN A 91 -45.43 45.27 -43.67
CA ASN A 91 -45.73 46.45 -42.82
C ASN A 91 -47.14 46.27 -42.25
N THR A 92 -47.30 46.11 -40.93
CA THR A 92 -48.44 46.56 -40.08
C THR A 92 -48.00 46.38 -38.62
N ALA A 93 -47.70 47.41 -37.83
CA ALA A 93 -48.60 48.41 -37.19
C ALA A 93 -49.20 47.91 -35.84
N SER A 94 -49.29 48.70 -34.75
CA SER A 94 -48.77 50.06 -34.43
C SER A 94 -48.97 50.42 -32.93
N PHE A 95 -48.40 51.57 -32.48
CA PHE A 95 -48.44 52.18 -31.12
C PHE A 95 -47.67 51.43 -30.01
N SER A 96 -47.00 52.05 -29.02
CA SER A 96 -46.36 53.39 -28.78
C SER A 96 -45.46 53.22 -27.51
N SER A 97 -44.78 54.14 -26.80
CA SER A 97 -44.35 55.57 -26.77
C SER A 97 -43.51 55.71 -25.46
N GLN A 98 -42.56 56.61 -25.15
CA GLN A 98 -41.80 57.75 -25.73
C GLN A 98 -40.75 58.18 -24.63
N SER A 99 -39.69 59.00 -24.79
CA SER A 99 -38.86 59.49 -25.92
C SER A 99 -37.69 60.37 -25.39
N ALA A 100 -36.60 60.50 -26.17
CA ALA A 100 -35.59 61.60 -26.14
C ALA A 100 -34.56 61.70 -24.97
N SER A 101 -33.45 62.47 -25.07
CA SER A 101 -32.29 62.51 -26.03
C SER A 101 -31.26 63.60 -25.62
N GLU A 102 -30.15 63.76 -26.38
CA GLU A 102 -29.10 64.85 -26.31
C GLU A 102 -27.93 64.66 -25.29
N ARG A 103 -26.70 65.20 -25.47
CA ARG A 103 -25.83 65.57 -26.64
C ARG A 103 -24.39 65.94 -26.15
N SER A 104 -23.39 65.97 -27.05
CA SER A 104 -22.09 66.70 -26.96
C SER A 104 -20.82 66.04 -26.35
N TYR A 105 -19.65 66.52 -26.83
CA TYR A 105 -18.24 66.29 -26.41
C TYR A 105 -17.74 67.50 -25.54
N PRO A 106 -16.45 67.67 -25.10
CA PRO A 106 -15.23 66.86 -25.21
C PRO A 106 -14.51 66.60 -23.85
N ALA A 107 -13.15 66.61 -23.80
CA ALA A 107 -12.30 66.20 -22.68
C ALA A 107 -11.25 67.27 -22.27
N GLU A 108 -10.61 67.07 -21.11
CA GLU A 108 -9.25 67.51 -20.66
C GLU A 108 -8.92 66.63 -19.41
N GLN A 109 -7.68 66.16 -19.13
CA GLN A 109 -6.52 66.86 -18.54
C GLN A 109 -6.88 67.61 -17.24
N ASP A 110 -6.15 67.52 -16.12
CA ASP A 110 -4.76 67.13 -15.78
C ASP A 110 -4.75 66.67 -14.28
N SER A 111 -3.68 66.24 -13.58
CA SER A 111 -2.26 65.94 -13.84
C SER A 111 -1.71 65.09 -12.65
N ASP A 112 -0.41 64.77 -12.64
CA ASP A 112 0.28 63.99 -11.59
C ASP A 112 0.24 64.60 -10.18
N LEU A 113 0.45 63.75 -9.16
CA LEU A 113 1.61 63.96 -8.25
C LEU A 113 2.03 62.68 -7.49
N THR A 114 3.34 62.54 -7.31
CA THR A 114 4.03 61.40 -6.68
C THR A 114 4.12 61.54 -5.15
N GLY A 115 4.17 60.44 -4.38
CA GLY A 115 4.72 60.52 -3.02
C GLY A 115 4.44 59.40 -2.01
N HIS A 116 5.22 58.32 -2.07
CA HIS A 116 5.92 57.68 -0.93
C HIS A 116 5.32 57.55 0.50
N ASN A 117 5.54 56.34 1.06
CA ASN A 117 5.85 55.98 2.46
C ASN A 117 4.72 55.61 3.46
N THR A 118 4.74 54.33 3.82
CA THR A 118 4.47 53.70 5.14
C THR A 118 5.28 54.35 6.29
N PRO A 119 5.00 54.12 7.61
CA PRO A 119 4.35 52.92 8.18
C PRO A 119 3.37 53.08 9.37
N ASP A 120 2.80 51.93 9.76
CA ASP A 120 2.36 51.48 11.10
C ASP A 120 1.77 52.45 12.14
N THR A 121 0.53 52.17 12.55
CA THR A 121 0.20 52.05 14.00
C THR A 121 -1.07 51.25 14.27
N SER A 122 -1.04 50.36 15.27
CA SER A 122 -2.22 49.80 15.95
C SER A 122 -2.83 50.84 16.93
N VAL A 123 -4.09 50.79 17.40
CA VAL A 123 -5.00 49.66 17.69
C VAL A 123 -6.48 50.12 17.69
N LEU A 124 -7.42 49.18 17.90
CA LEU A 124 -8.77 49.34 18.49
C LEU A 124 -9.97 49.87 17.64
N ASN A 125 -10.63 48.91 16.97
CA ASN A 125 -12.02 48.46 17.24
C ASN A 125 -13.24 49.36 16.90
N THR A 126 -14.35 48.69 16.55
CA THR A 126 -15.77 49.15 16.41
C THR A 126 -16.18 50.04 15.23
N SER A 127 -17.05 49.50 14.36
CA SER A 127 -18.36 50.06 13.88
C SER A 127 -18.89 49.22 12.68
N PRO A 128 -20.10 49.47 12.12
CA PRO A 128 -21.38 49.10 12.73
C PRO A 128 -22.28 48.20 11.82
N TRP A 129 -23.43 47.75 12.34
CA TRP A 129 -24.48 47.07 11.57
C TRP A 129 -25.22 48.03 10.61
N PRO A 130 -25.95 47.50 9.61
CA PRO A 130 -27.39 47.29 9.87
C PRO A 130 -27.93 45.92 9.41
N GLN A 131 -28.93 45.40 10.13
CA GLN A 131 -29.75 44.26 9.71
C GLN A 131 -30.99 44.74 8.96
N ASN A 132 -31.49 43.94 8.01
CA ASN A 132 -32.94 43.70 7.96
C ASN A 132 -33.31 42.34 7.33
N LYS A 133 -34.56 41.91 7.53
CA LYS A 133 -34.95 40.48 7.50
C LYS A 133 -35.74 40.09 6.24
N SER A 134 -35.54 38.85 5.76
CA SER A 134 -36.62 38.08 5.13
C SER A 134 -36.53 36.58 5.45
N THR A 135 -37.51 36.12 6.23
CA THR A 135 -38.20 34.81 6.24
C THR A 135 -37.57 33.59 5.53
N SER A 136 -37.25 32.56 6.31
CA SER A 136 -36.86 31.22 5.85
C SER A 136 -38.05 30.33 5.42
N PRO A 137 -37.90 29.47 4.39
CA PRO A 137 -38.76 28.30 4.18
C PRO A 137 -38.57 27.25 5.30
N ALA A 138 -39.59 26.44 5.56
CA ALA A 138 -39.57 25.48 6.67
C ALA A 138 -38.71 24.24 6.36
N ALA A 139 -37.77 23.92 7.25
CA ALA A 139 -37.07 22.65 7.24
C ALA A 139 -38.01 21.52 7.69
N ALA A 140 -38.25 20.53 6.82
CA ALA A 140 -39.02 19.34 7.19
C ALA A 140 -38.26 18.50 8.22
N ALA A 141 -38.82 18.32 9.41
CA ALA A 141 -38.20 17.59 10.50
C ALA A 141 -38.15 16.08 10.20
N ILE A 142 -37.07 15.63 9.57
CA ILE A 142 -36.70 14.20 9.54
C ILE A 142 -36.40 13.79 10.98
N LYS A 143 -37.34 13.08 11.60
CA LYS A 143 -37.11 12.45 12.91
C LYS A 143 -35.91 11.51 12.78
N GLN A 144 -34.83 11.81 13.50
CA GLN A 144 -33.82 10.81 13.78
C GLN A 144 -34.52 9.63 14.47
N ALA A 145 -34.52 8.47 13.82
CA ALA A 145 -34.93 7.24 14.48
C ALA A 145 -33.86 6.93 15.52
N ASP A 146 -34.23 7.02 16.80
CA ASP A 146 -33.35 6.74 17.92
C ASP A 146 -32.99 5.25 17.90
N ILE A 147 -31.83 4.91 17.33
CA ILE A 147 -31.32 3.52 17.30
C ILE A 147 -30.56 3.21 18.60
N SER A 148 -31.16 3.56 19.73
CA SER A 148 -30.91 2.92 21.03
C SER A 148 -31.45 1.48 21.03
N LYS A 149 -30.91 0.64 20.12
CA LYS A 149 -31.01 -0.81 20.24
C LYS A 149 -30.37 -1.18 21.57
N GLN A 150 -31.21 -1.52 22.55
CA GLN A 150 -30.76 -2.13 23.79
C GLN A 150 -29.97 -3.39 23.44
N VAL A 151 -28.66 -3.34 23.66
CA VAL A 151 -27.82 -4.54 23.68
C VAL A 151 -28.32 -5.36 24.86
N ASN A 152 -28.76 -6.60 24.60
CA ASN A 152 -29.14 -7.50 25.67
C ASN A 152 -27.92 -7.70 26.58
N ALA A 153 -28.05 -7.31 27.85
CA ALA A 153 -26.98 -7.40 28.84
C ALA A 153 -26.59 -8.85 29.22
N ALA A 154 -27.09 -9.85 28.47
CA ALA A 154 -26.81 -11.27 28.64
C ALA A 154 -25.59 -11.75 27.83
N ASP A 155 -25.23 -11.06 26.73
CA ASP A 155 -24.17 -11.48 25.80
C ASP A 155 -22.85 -10.70 25.98
N VAL A 156 -22.69 -9.95 27.08
CA VAL A 156 -21.40 -9.32 27.43
C VAL A 156 -20.46 -10.38 27.99
N GLU A 157 -19.78 -11.07 27.08
CA GLU A 157 -18.70 -12.01 27.40
C GLU A 157 -17.60 -11.28 28.19
N VAL A 158 -17.55 -11.51 29.50
CA VAL A 158 -16.58 -10.89 30.41
C VAL A 158 -15.20 -11.47 30.10
N ARG A 159 -14.48 -10.82 29.19
CA ARG A 159 -13.14 -11.22 28.72
C ARG A 159 -12.17 -11.25 29.91
N ASN A 160 -11.97 -12.44 30.49
CA ASN A 160 -11.03 -12.57 31.60
C ASN A 160 -9.60 -12.51 31.06
N TYR A 161 -8.91 -11.39 31.31
CA TYR A 161 -7.53 -11.22 30.90
C TYR A 161 -6.51 -11.87 31.87
N GLU A 162 -6.93 -12.46 33.00
CA GLU A 162 -6.05 -13.00 34.05
C GLU A 162 -5.16 -14.17 33.59
N GLU A 163 -5.54 -14.87 32.53
CA GLU A 163 -4.72 -15.91 31.90
C GLU A 163 -3.53 -15.34 31.10
N PHE A 164 -3.59 -14.07 30.67
CA PHE A 164 -2.56 -13.44 29.83
C PHE A 164 -1.53 -12.68 30.65
N LYS A 165 -0.24 -12.94 30.38
CA LYS A 165 0.88 -12.33 31.09
C LYS A 165 1.32 -11.01 30.45
N PRO A 166 1.21 -9.85 31.14
CA PRO A 166 1.73 -8.59 30.61
C PRO A 166 3.23 -8.68 30.29
N ARG A 167 3.66 -7.99 29.23
CA ARG A 167 5.05 -7.90 28.74
C ARG A 167 5.65 -9.21 28.22
N SER A 168 4.89 -10.30 28.04
CA SER A 168 5.42 -11.57 27.51
C SER A 168 6.09 -11.41 26.13
N SER A 169 5.54 -10.55 25.28
CA SER A 169 6.00 -10.31 23.90
C SER A 169 6.99 -9.15 23.77
N ILE A 170 7.38 -8.51 24.88
CA ILE A 170 8.35 -7.40 24.89
C ILE A 170 9.73 -7.97 25.27
N PRO A 171 10.71 -8.02 24.34
CA PRO A 171 12.01 -8.64 24.61
C PRO A 171 12.79 -7.93 25.72
N SER A 172 12.90 -8.58 26.88
CA SER A 172 13.56 -8.03 28.07
C SER A 172 15.06 -7.73 27.90
N ALA A 173 15.69 -8.30 26.87
CA ALA A 173 17.09 -8.05 26.52
C ALA A 173 17.31 -6.80 25.63
N LEU A 174 16.25 -6.20 25.07
CA LEU A 174 16.36 -4.99 24.26
C LEU A 174 16.20 -3.72 25.12
N PRO A 175 17.07 -2.71 24.98
CA PRO A 175 16.83 -1.39 25.56
C PRO A 175 15.52 -0.78 25.04
N GLY A 176 14.79 -0.08 25.90
CA GLY A 176 13.48 0.53 25.58
C GLY A 176 13.46 1.33 24.26
N PRO A 177 14.43 2.26 24.02
CA PRO A 177 14.51 3.00 22.76
C PRO A 177 14.78 2.14 21.52
N VAL A 178 15.53 1.02 21.66
CA VAL A 178 15.80 0.11 20.53
C VAL A 178 14.56 -0.75 20.21
N TYR A 179 13.82 -1.16 21.23
CA TYR A 179 12.50 -1.78 21.04
C TYR A 179 11.52 -0.79 20.38
N ALA A 180 11.47 0.46 20.87
CA ALA A 180 10.64 1.52 20.30
C ALA A 180 10.96 1.80 18.84
N GLN A 181 12.25 1.96 18.48
CA GLN A 181 12.68 2.15 17.10
C GLN A 181 12.19 1.02 16.19
N GLN A 182 12.28 -0.24 16.63
CA GLN A 182 11.73 -1.39 15.88
C GLN A 182 10.20 -1.32 15.73
N CYS A 183 9.48 -0.84 16.74
CA CYS A 183 8.02 -0.63 16.68
C CYS A 183 7.64 0.51 15.72
N ILE A 184 8.40 1.61 15.75
CA ILE A 184 8.24 2.78 14.87
C ILE A 184 8.48 2.36 13.41
N THR A 185 9.57 1.63 13.13
CA THR A 185 9.83 1.06 11.80
C THR A 185 8.70 0.13 11.35
N ALA A 186 8.20 -0.74 12.24
CA ALA A 186 7.10 -1.65 11.91
C ALA A 186 5.78 -0.93 11.57
N ALA A 187 5.51 0.23 12.16
CA ALA A 187 4.36 1.06 11.81
C ALA A 187 4.49 1.63 10.39
N TYR A 188 5.65 2.20 10.05
CA TYR A 188 5.93 2.66 8.67
C TYR A 188 5.86 1.50 7.67
N SER A 189 6.47 0.35 7.95
CA SER A 189 6.34 -0.89 7.15
C SER A 189 4.90 -1.42 7.04
N SER A 190 3.95 -0.87 7.81
CA SER A 190 2.53 -1.21 7.77
C SER A 190 1.65 -0.09 7.19
N ARG A 191 2.25 1.00 6.68
CA ARG A 191 1.55 2.21 6.18
C ARG A 191 0.71 2.92 7.27
N LEU A 192 1.22 2.93 8.50
CA LEU A 192 0.57 3.56 9.66
C LEU A 192 1.51 4.57 10.31
N ASN A 193 1.00 5.77 10.65
CA ASN A 193 1.79 6.79 11.35
C ASN A 193 2.12 6.30 12.78
N PRO A 194 3.39 6.07 13.16
CA PRO A 194 3.75 5.56 14.48
C PRO A 194 3.33 6.47 15.65
N PHE A 195 3.14 7.77 15.40
CA PHE A 195 2.88 8.80 16.41
C PHE A 195 1.42 9.28 16.46
N ALA A 196 0.55 8.82 15.55
CA ALA A 196 -0.86 9.23 15.49
C ALA A 196 -1.81 8.05 15.28
N LEU A 197 -3.07 8.22 15.70
CA LEU A 197 -4.15 7.29 15.35
C LEU A 197 -4.43 7.34 13.84
N HIS A 198 -4.70 6.20 13.22
CA HIS A 198 -5.31 6.17 11.89
C HIS A 198 -6.77 6.65 11.96
N LYS A 199 -7.33 7.20 10.87
CA LYS A 199 -8.69 7.79 10.85
C LYS A 199 -9.78 6.83 11.37
N ASN A 200 -9.67 5.54 11.05
CA ASN A 200 -10.61 4.52 11.55
C ASN A 200 -10.33 4.09 13.00
N GLU A 201 -9.11 4.30 13.53
CA GLU A 201 -8.82 4.11 14.96
C GLU A 201 -9.38 5.30 15.77
N GLN A 202 -9.19 6.53 15.29
CA GLN A 202 -9.79 7.76 15.82
C GLN A 202 -11.32 7.60 15.93
N ASN A 203 -12.01 7.30 14.82
CA ASN A 203 -13.46 7.15 14.80
C ASN A 203 -13.99 6.11 15.80
N ALA A 204 -13.25 5.02 16.03
CA ALA A 204 -13.64 3.97 16.97
C ALA A 204 -13.30 4.32 18.43
N LEU A 205 -12.17 5.00 18.69
CA LEU A 205 -11.65 5.22 20.05
C LEU A 205 -12.03 6.58 20.65
N GLN A 206 -12.44 7.57 19.85
CA GLN A 206 -12.51 8.97 20.29
C GLN A 206 -13.46 9.25 21.47
N HIS A 207 -14.50 8.42 21.65
CA HIS A 207 -15.44 8.49 22.77
C HIS A 207 -15.13 7.53 23.93
N HIS A 208 -14.13 6.64 23.76
CA HIS A 208 -13.81 5.55 24.70
C HIS A 208 -12.41 5.64 25.32
N LEU A 209 -11.50 6.37 24.66
CA LEU A 209 -10.10 6.50 25.07
C LEU A 209 -9.82 7.91 25.60
N CYS A 210 -9.23 7.97 26.80
CA CYS A 210 -8.65 9.20 27.35
C CYS A 210 -7.49 9.67 26.46
N HIS A 211 -7.41 10.97 26.16
CA HIS A 211 -6.40 11.52 25.25
C HIS A 211 -4.95 11.21 25.70
N LEU A 212 -4.67 11.23 27.01
CA LEU A 212 -3.38 10.84 27.59
C LEU A 212 -2.97 9.39 27.31
N HIS A 213 -3.94 8.50 27.07
CA HIS A 213 -3.69 7.08 26.80
C HIS A 213 -3.38 6.77 25.31
N VAL A 214 -3.48 7.75 24.40
CA VAL A 214 -3.14 7.58 22.97
C VAL A 214 -1.69 7.11 22.80
N THR A 215 -0.74 7.73 23.51
CA THR A 215 0.68 7.32 23.58
C THR A 215 0.85 5.83 23.90
N THR A 216 0.07 5.33 24.87
CA THR A 216 0.11 3.93 25.32
C THR A 216 -0.52 2.99 24.28
N TYR A 217 -1.65 3.39 23.67
CA TYR A 217 -2.26 2.64 22.57
C TYR A 217 -1.30 2.49 21.38
N LEU A 218 -0.66 3.58 20.95
CA LEU A 218 0.30 3.58 19.85
C LEU A 218 1.51 2.67 20.13
N ASN A 219 2.08 2.73 21.35
CA ASN A 219 3.14 1.80 21.77
C ASN A 219 2.74 0.32 21.65
N ILE A 220 1.48 -0.01 21.96
CA ILE A 220 0.95 -1.38 21.91
C ILE A 220 0.70 -1.80 20.46
N ARG A 221 -0.03 -0.99 19.67
CA ARG A 221 -0.29 -1.21 18.24
C ARG A 221 1.02 -1.41 17.47
N ASN A 222 1.98 -0.50 17.64
CA ASN A 222 3.28 -0.57 17.00
C ASN A 222 4.09 -1.80 17.47
N GLY A 223 3.90 -2.23 18.72
CA GLY A 223 4.45 -3.49 19.26
C GLY A 223 3.87 -4.75 18.59
N ILE A 224 2.57 -4.78 18.32
CA ILE A 224 1.90 -5.89 17.62
C ILE A 224 2.36 -5.95 16.15
N LEU A 225 2.43 -4.79 15.48
CA LEU A 225 2.99 -4.67 14.12
C LEU A 225 4.45 -5.16 14.05
N ARG A 226 5.24 -4.92 15.10
CA ARG A 226 6.61 -5.42 15.22
C ARG A 226 6.68 -6.94 15.30
N LEU A 227 5.68 -7.63 15.86
CA LEU A 227 5.66 -9.10 15.86
C LEU A 227 5.50 -9.63 14.43
N TRP A 228 4.52 -9.11 13.69
CA TRP A 228 4.24 -9.49 12.30
C TRP A 228 5.41 -9.18 11.36
N THR A 229 5.86 -7.93 11.32
CA THR A 229 6.96 -7.49 10.42
C THR A 229 8.30 -8.17 10.72
N ARG A 230 8.50 -8.70 11.93
CA ARG A 230 9.68 -9.50 12.29
C ARG A 230 9.67 -10.92 11.73
N ASN A 231 8.52 -11.49 11.41
CA ASN A 231 8.39 -12.83 10.82
C ASN A 231 6.99 -13.06 10.19
N PRO A 232 6.69 -12.53 8.98
CA PRO A 232 5.39 -12.68 8.34
C PRO A 232 5.11 -14.10 7.79
N MET A 233 5.96 -15.07 8.12
CA MET A 233 5.74 -16.51 7.89
C MET A 233 4.81 -17.16 8.94
N ILE A 234 4.57 -16.49 10.07
CA ILE A 234 3.79 -17.00 11.19
C ILE A 234 2.73 -15.96 11.57
N SER A 235 1.51 -16.41 11.83
CA SER A 235 0.45 -15.54 12.34
C SER A 235 0.77 -15.05 13.76
N VAL A 236 0.63 -13.75 14.02
CA VAL A 236 0.59 -13.21 15.38
C VAL A 236 -0.69 -13.71 16.05
N THR A 237 -0.55 -14.35 17.21
CA THR A 237 -1.69 -14.83 18.01
C THR A 237 -2.24 -13.76 18.94
N ARG A 238 -3.47 -13.95 19.44
CA ARG A 238 -4.08 -13.07 20.44
C ARG A 238 -3.28 -13.00 21.74
N GLU A 239 -2.72 -14.12 22.20
CA GLU A 239 -1.84 -14.15 23.38
C GLU A 239 -0.61 -13.27 23.18
N GLU A 240 0.07 -13.39 22.04
CA GLU A 240 1.27 -12.59 21.76
C GLU A 240 0.93 -11.11 21.63
N ALA A 241 -0.21 -10.75 21.05
CA ALA A 241 -0.64 -9.36 20.93
C ALA A 241 -1.01 -8.74 22.29
N LEU A 242 -1.76 -9.46 23.14
CA LEU A 242 -2.00 -9.09 24.53
C LEU A 242 -0.68 -8.98 25.33
N GLY A 243 0.31 -9.82 25.00
CA GLY A 243 1.67 -9.76 25.52
C GLY A 243 2.45 -8.46 25.25
N CYS A 244 1.98 -7.60 24.33
CA CYS A 244 2.51 -6.25 24.13
C CYS A 244 2.02 -5.21 25.16
N ALA A 245 0.98 -5.52 25.95
CA ALA A 245 0.53 -4.66 27.05
C ALA A 245 1.56 -4.66 28.20
N LYS A 246 1.95 -3.47 28.68
CA LYS A 246 2.95 -3.35 29.77
C LYS A 246 2.42 -3.59 31.18
N ASP A 247 1.09 -3.56 31.34
CA ASP A 247 0.33 -3.63 32.59
C ASP A 247 -1.05 -4.23 32.26
N PHE A 248 -1.68 -4.92 33.22
CA PHE A 248 -2.98 -5.56 33.01
C PHE A 248 -4.07 -4.59 32.55
N ARG A 249 -4.03 -3.33 33.03
CA ARG A 249 -5.03 -2.31 32.67
C ARG A 249 -5.01 -1.92 31.18
N TRP A 250 -3.95 -2.26 30.46
CA TRP A 250 -3.83 -2.00 29.03
C TRP A 250 -4.26 -3.19 28.15
N MET A 251 -4.71 -4.31 28.73
CA MET A 251 -5.12 -5.49 27.96
C MET A 251 -6.28 -5.19 27.00
N GLY A 252 -7.27 -4.36 27.41
CA GLY A 252 -8.35 -3.92 26.52
C GLY A 252 -7.88 -3.11 25.30
N LEU A 253 -6.80 -2.32 25.45
CA LEU A 253 -6.16 -1.61 24.33
C LEU A 253 -5.45 -2.56 23.37
N ALA A 254 -4.76 -3.59 23.90
CA ALA A 254 -4.08 -4.60 23.10
C ALA A 254 -5.07 -5.52 22.37
N ASP A 255 -6.19 -5.86 23.00
CA ASP A 255 -7.27 -6.65 22.41
C ASP A 255 -7.95 -5.90 21.25
N PHE A 256 -8.27 -4.61 21.45
CA PHE A 256 -8.79 -3.76 20.37
C PHE A 256 -7.77 -3.57 19.23
N ALA A 257 -6.49 -3.31 19.55
CA ALA A 257 -5.44 -3.17 18.54
C ALA A 257 -5.27 -4.46 17.72
N TYR A 258 -5.32 -5.63 18.35
CA TYR A 258 -5.26 -6.93 17.69
C TYR A 258 -6.45 -7.14 16.73
N GLU A 259 -7.68 -6.98 17.22
CA GLU A 259 -8.91 -7.10 16.41
C GLU A 259 -8.89 -6.10 15.23
N TRP A 260 -8.47 -4.85 15.46
CA TRP A 260 -8.41 -3.82 14.43
C TRP A 260 -7.35 -4.11 13.35
N LEU A 261 -6.13 -4.47 13.77
CA LEU A 261 -5.03 -4.80 12.85
C LEU A 261 -5.31 -6.06 12.02
N ILE A 262 -5.99 -7.05 12.59
CA ILE A 262 -6.39 -8.28 11.88
C ILE A 262 -7.48 -7.99 10.86
N ARG A 263 -8.60 -7.39 11.27
CA ARG A 263 -9.79 -7.27 10.40
C ARG A 263 -9.51 -6.38 9.19
N ASN A 264 -8.69 -5.35 9.36
CA ASN A 264 -8.23 -4.47 8.29
C ASN A 264 -7.01 -4.99 7.50
N GLY A 265 -6.48 -6.17 7.83
CA GLY A 265 -5.41 -6.82 7.06
C GLY A 265 -4.01 -6.21 7.19
N TYR A 266 -3.68 -5.60 8.34
CA TYR A 266 -2.32 -5.12 8.64
C TYR A 266 -1.39 -6.23 9.14
N ILE A 267 -1.94 -7.28 9.75
CA ILE A 267 -1.22 -8.49 10.18
C ILE A 267 -1.98 -9.74 9.73
N ASN A 268 -1.31 -10.90 9.74
CA ASN A 268 -1.88 -12.22 9.43
C ASN A 268 -2.50 -12.34 8.02
N PHE A 269 -2.01 -11.55 7.06
CA PHE A 269 -2.46 -11.53 5.67
C PHE A 269 -1.57 -12.37 4.74
N GLY A 270 -2.04 -12.60 3.51
CA GLY A 270 -1.27 -13.24 2.45
C GLY A 270 -1.28 -14.77 2.56
N CYS A 271 -0.17 -15.42 2.22
CA CYS A 271 -0.06 -16.89 2.12
C CYS A 271 0.30 -17.58 3.45
N VAL A 272 0.11 -16.90 4.59
CA VAL A 272 0.41 -17.42 5.93
C VAL A 272 -0.62 -18.46 6.39
N GLU A 273 -0.19 -19.50 7.10
CA GLU A 273 -1.12 -20.43 7.76
C GLU A 273 -1.65 -19.81 9.06
N VAL A 274 -2.97 -19.92 9.27
CA VAL A 274 -3.65 -19.48 10.49
C VAL A 274 -3.92 -20.71 11.37
N PRO A 275 -3.39 -20.77 12.60
CA PRO A 275 -3.72 -21.80 13.58
C PRO A 275 -5.22 -21.86 13.86
N GLN A 276 -5.81 -23.04 13.74
CA GLN A 276 -7.23 -23.25 13.98
C GLN A 276 -7.51 -23.29 15.49
N ALA A 277 -8.39 -22.42 15.97
CA ALA A 277 -8.88 -22.48 17.35
C ALA A 277 -9.56 -23.83 17.62
N LEU A 278 -9.33 -24.41 18.81
CA LEU A 278 -9.86 -25.71 19.24
C LEU A 278 -11.35 -25.61 19.65
N VAL A 279 -12.20 -25.23 18.70
CA VAL A 279 -13.65 -25.05 18.91
C VAL A 279 -14.38 -26.39 18.83
N THR A 280 -15.06 -26.78 19.91
CA THR A 280 -16.02 -27.90 19.88
C THR A 280 -17.16 -27.57 18.91
N PRO A 281 -17.46 -28.44 17.92
CA PRO A 281 -18.44 -28.12 16.89
C PRO A 281 -19.85 -27.96 17.49
N LYS A 282 -20.37 -26.73 17.48
CA LYS A 282 -21.73 -26.36 17.93
C LYS A 282 -22.77 -27.10 17.07
N LYS A 283 -23.23 -28.27 17.55
CA LYS A 283 -24.33 -29.04 16.93
C LYS A 283 -25.60 -28.19 16.90
N GLY A 284 -26.11 -27.85 15.71
CA GLY A 284 -27.44 -27.22 15.59
C GLY A 284 -27.73 -26.50 14.28
N ARG A 285 -26.72 -25.92 13.60
CA ARG A 285 -26.95 -25.13 12.38
C ARG A 285 -27.18 -26.03 11.16
N ARG A 286 -28.21 -25.71 10.35
CA ARG A 286 -28.53 -26.44 9.11
C ARG A 286 -27.51 -26.13 8.01
N LYS A 287 -27.34 -27.07 7.07
CA LYS A 287 -26.39 -26.98 5.95
C LYS A 287 -26.67 -25.79 5.01
N ASP A 288 -27.90 -25.29 5.03
CA ASP A 288 -28.41 -24.22 4.15
C ASP A 288 -28.12 -22.79 4.66
N ASP A 289 -27.56 -22.67 5.88
CA ASP A 289 -27.32 -21.41 6.60
C ASP A 289 -25.81 -21.03 6.62
N THR A 290 -25.07 -21.46 5.59
CA THR A 290 -23.66 -21.10 5.34
C THR A 290 -23.62 -19.89 4.39
N PRO A 291 -23.09 -18.73 4.79
CA PRO A 291 -22.97 -17.59 3.88
C PRO A 291 -22.06 -17.90 2.69
N VAL A 292 -22.51 -17.51 1.50
CA VAL A 292 -21.82 -17.70 0.22
C VAL A 292 -21.34 -16.35 -0.31
N ILE A 293 -20.03 -16.17 -0.43
CA ILE A 293 -19.40 -14.99 -1.03
C ILE A 293 -18.94 -15.35 -2.44
N VAL A 294 -19.38 -14.59 -3.44
CA VAL A 294 -18.91 -14.73 -4.83
C VAL A 294 -18.04 -13.55 -5.22
N ILE A 295 -16.84 -13.83 -5.70
CA ILE A 295 -15.85 -12.83 -6.11
C ILE A 295 -15.69 -12.91 -7.63
N VAL A 296 -15.94 -11.80 -8.31
CA VAL A 296 -15.88 -11.71 -9.78
C VAL A 296 -14.51 -11.18 -10.19
N GLY A 297 -13.71 -12.04 -10.82
CA GLY A 297 -12.32 -11.82 -11.24
C GLY A 297 -11.29 -12.50 -10.33
N ALA A 298 -10.39 -13.29 -10.93
CA ALA A 298 -9.23 -13.87 -10.25
C ALA A 298 -7.95 -13.04 -10.49
N GLY A 299 -8.09 -11.70 -10.54
CA GLY A 299 -6.98 -10.77 -10.40
C GLY A 299 -6.42 -10.74 -8.97
N VAL A 300 -5.37 -9.96 -8.73
CA VAL A 300 -4.77 -9.87 -7.38
C VAL A 300 -5.77 -9.36 -6.34
N ALA A 301 -6.66 -8.42 -6.67
CA ALA A 301 -7.70 -7.94 -5.77
C ALA A 301 -8.66 -9.06 -5.33
N GLY A 302 -9.22 -9.81 -6.28
CA GLY A 302 -10.15 -10.92 -5.98
C GLY A 302 -9.47 -12.07 -5.24
N LEU A 303 -8.22 -12.41 -5.59
CA LEU A 303 -7.44 -13.44 -4.88
C LEU A 303 -7.01 -13.00 -3.47
N ALA A 304 -6.68 -11.72 -3.28
CA ALA A 304 -6.40 -11.15 -1.96
C ALA A 304 -7.65 -11.14 -1.07
N CYS A 305 -8.80 -10.73 -1.61
CA CYS A 305 -10.07 -10.77 -0.92
C CYS A 305 -10.44 -12.20 -0.50
N ALA A 306 -10.37 -13.16 -1.42
CA ALA A 306 -10.63 -14.58 -1.15
C ALA A 306 -9.69 -15.16 -0.08
N ARG A 307 -8.39 -14.83 -0.15
CA ARG A 307 -7.38 -15.26 0.82
C ARG A 307 -7.63 -14.66 2.21
N GLN A 308 -7.93 -13.37 2.28
CA GLN A 308 -8.21 -12.68 3.55
C GLN A 308 -9.52 -13.18 4.18
N LEU A 309 -10.55 -13.48 3.38
CA LEU A 309 -11.78 -14.11 3.86
C LEU A 309 -11.55 -15.53 4.38
N GLU A 310 -10.72 -16.37 3.74
CA GLU A 310 -10.32 -17.66 4.32
C GLU A 310 -9.55 -17.47 5.64
N GLY A 311 -8.60 -16.53 5.70
CA GLY A 311 -7.82 -16.24 6.90
C GLY A 311 -8.68 -15.78 8.09
N LEU A 312 -9.52 -14.77 7.88
CA LEU A 312 -10.46 -14.25 8.89
C LEU A 312 -11.47 -15.32 9.32
N TYR A 313 -11.96 -16.17 8.41
CA TYR A 313 -12.84 -17.30 8.78
C TYR A 313 -12.15 -18.30 9.73
N GLN A 314 -10.88 -18.63 9.53
CA GLN A 314 -10.16 -19.53 10.45
C GLN A 314 -9.93 -18.88 11.83
N GLN A 315 -9.73 -17.56 11.88
CA GLN A 315 -9.54 -16.80 13.13
C GLN A 315 -10.83 -16.68 13.95
N TYR A 316 -11.97 -16.45 13.30
CA TYR A 316 -13.28 -16.22 13.93
C TYR A 316 -14.23 -17.44 13.86
N ARG A 317 -13.67 -18.66 13.85
CA ARG A 317 -14.40 -19.92 13.65
C ARG A 317 -15.32 -20.31 14.83
N ASP A 318 -15.12 -19.67 15.97
CA ASP A 318 -15.96 -19.70 17.18
C ASP A 318 -17.30 -18.97 16.98
N LYS A 319 -17.28 -17.88 16.20
CA LYS A 319 -18.38 -16.98 15.86
C LYS A 319 -19.03 -17.38 14.51
N VAL A 320 -18.22 -17.64 13.49
CA VAL A 320 -18.64 -18.03 12.14
C VAL A 320 -18.42 -19.53 11.95
N THR A 321 -19.50 -20.31 11.98
CA THR A 321 -19.43 -21.78 11.93
C THR A 321 -18.89 -22.31 10.58
N SER A 322 -19.21 -21.60 9.50
CA SER A 322 -18.90 -22.00 8.11
C SER A 322 -18.98 -20.80 7.19
N LEU A 323 -18.08 -20.70 6.22
CA LEU A 323 -18.09 -19.71 5.15
C LEU A 323 -17.78 -20.40 3.82
N LYS A 324 -18.42 -19.98 2.72
CA LYS A 324 -18.13 -20.50 1.38
C LYS A 324 -17.72 -19.36 0.45
N ILE A 325 -16.50 -19.44 -0.07
CA ILE A 325 -15.94 -18.43 -0.98
C ILE A 325 -15.81 -19.07 -2.36
N ILE A 326 -16.25 -18.38 -3.42
CA ILE A 326 -16.14 -18.83 -4.81
C ILE A 326 -15.59 -17.67 -5.63
N VAL A 327 -14.52 -17.89 -6.41
CA VAL A 327 -14.00 -16.90 -7.35
C VAL A 327 -14.34 -17.32 -8.78
N LEU A 328 -14.98 -16.43 -9.54
CA LEU A 328 -15.37 -16.64 -10.93
C LEU A 328 -14.47 -15.80 -11.85
N GLU A 329 -13.83 -16.44 -12.82
CA GLU A 329 -12.88 -15.80 -13.75
C GLU A 329 -13.24 -16.13 -15.19
N GLY A 330 -13.57 -15.11 -15.99
CA GLY A 330 -13.97 -15.29 -17.38
C GLY A 330 -12.84 -15.78 -18.30
N ARG A 331 -11.58 -15.55 -17.92
CA ARG A 331 -10.42 -16.06 -18.67
C ARG A 331 -10.12 -17.51 -18.31
N ARG A 332 -9.46 -18.23 -19.23
CA ARG A 332 -8.79 -19.53 -18.98
C ARG A 332 -7.57 -19.47 -18.04
N ARG A 333 -7.36 -18.36 -17.30
CA ARG A 333 -6.18 -18.10 -16.47
C ARG A 333 -6.47 -17.10 -15.36
N ILE A 334 -5.82 -17.27 -14.20
CA ILE A 334 -5.81 -16.28 -13.11
C ILE A 334 -4.83 -15.13 -13.38
N GLY A 335 -4.80 -14.15 -12.47
CA GLY A 335 -3.87 -13.02 -12.44
C GLY A 335 -4.38 -11.75 -13.14
N GLY A 336 -5.43 -11.84 -13.97
CA GLY A 336 -6.01 -10.68 -14.66
C GLY A 336 -4.97 -9.93 -15.52
N ARG A 337 -4.61 -8.71 -15.08
CA ARG A 337 -3.59 -7.84 -15.70
C ARG A 337 -2.14 -8.21 -15.37
N ILE A 338 -1.89 -9.14 -14.43
CA ILE A 338 -0.59 -9.79 -14.28
C ILE A 338 -0.57 -11.04 -15.18
N TYR A 339 0.28 -11.04 -16.21
CA TYR A 339 0.33 -12.12 -17.18
C TYR A 339 1.72 -12.33 -17.80
N SER A 340 2.43 -13.32 -17.24
CA SER A 340 3.68 -13.86 -17.75
C SER A 340 3.43 -14.87 -18.87
N HIS A 341 3.58 -14.44 -20.14
CA HIS A 341 3.46 -15.33 -21.29
C HIS A 341 4.63 -16.32 -21.32
N PRO A 342 4.41 -17.66 -21.38
CA PRO A 342 5.48 -18.64 -21.45
C PRO A 342 6.14 -18.68 -22.84
N LEU A 343 7.39 -18.23 -22.93
CA LEU A 343 8.17 -18.27 -24.17
C LEU A 343 8.65 -19.70 -24.47
N LYS A 344 8.79 -20.05 -25.76
CA LYS A 344 9.11 -21.42 -26.20
C LYS A 344 10.16 -21.52 -27.30
N SER A 345 10.53 -20.41 -27.92
CA SER A 345 11.59 -20.31 -28.93
C SER A 345 12.95 -20.91 -28.51
N HIS A 346 13.27 -20.88 -27.20
CA HIS A 346 14.54 -21.36 -26.67
C HIS A 346 14.46 -22.73 -25.98
N GLN A 347 15.39 -23.64 -26.34
CA GLN A 347 15.56 -24.94 -25.68
C GLN A 347 16.42 -24.88 -24.41
N LYS A 348 17.23 -23.84 -24.24
CA LYS A 348 18.12 -23.62 -23.09
C LYS A 348 17.74 -22.31 -22.40
N THR A 349 17.97 -22.23 -21.10
CA THR A 349 17.72 -21.02 -20.31
C THR A 349 18.74 -20.94 -19.18
N THR A 350 19.08 -19.72 -18.75
CA THR A 350 19.91 -19.49 -17.56
C THR A 350 19.10 -19.48 -16.26
N LEU A 351 17.76 -19.64 -16.32
CA LEU A 351 16.92 -19.66 -15.13
C LEU A 351 17.15 -20.88 -14.21
N PRO A 352 17.05 -20.71 -12.87
CA PRO A 352 17.02 -21.81 -11.92
C PRO A 352 15.94 -22.87 -12.23
N LYS A 353 16.28 -24.15 -11.99
CA LYS A 353 15.39 -25.30 -12.16
C LYS A 353 14.04 -25.09 -11.44
N GLY A 354 12.94 -25.23 -12.18
CA GLY A 354 11.58 -25.04 -11.69
C GLY A 354 10.93 -23.73 -12.18
N LEU A 355 11.74 -22.74 -12.56
CA LEU A 355 11.27 -21.58 -13.32
C LEU A 355 11.23 -21.87 -14.82
N ARG A 356 10.59 -20.99 -15.59
CA ARG A 356 10.47 -21.09 -17.05
C ARG A 356 10.64 -19.68 -17.68
N PRO A 357 11.17 -19.56 -18.91
CA PRO A 357 11.17 -18.29 -19.62
C PRO A 357 9.78 -17.69 -19.77
N THR A 358 9.66 -16.39 -19.47
CA THR A 358 8.41 -15.63 -19.66
C THR A 358 8.68 -14.19 -20.03
N ALA A 359 7.79 -13.58 -20.82
CA ALA A 359 7.69 -12.13 -20.97
C ALA A 359 6.44 -11.59 -20.24
N GLU A 360 6.53 -10.42 -19.64
CA GLU A 360 5.41 -9.80 -18.92
C GLU A 360 4.55 -8.94 -19.86
N MET A 361 3.35 -9.44 -20.19
CA MET A 361 2.40 -8.74 -21.07
C MET A 361 1.79 -7.50 -20.39
N GLY A 362 1.74 -7.47 -19.06
CA GLY A 362 1.10 -6.41 -18.28
C GLY A 362 2.00 -5.88 -17.17
N ALA A 363 1.54 -5.94 -15.93
CA ALA A 363 2.34 -5.54 -14.77
C ALA A 363 3.67 -6.32 -14.73
N GLN A 364 4.79 -5.59 -14.61
CA GLN A 364 6.16 -6.12 -14.68
C GLN A 364 7.03 -5.66 -13.50
N ILE A 365 6.76 -4.46 -12.99
CA ILE A 365 7.53 -3.80 -11.92
C ILE A 365 6.85 -3.98 -10.57
N ILE A 366 7.65 -4.16 -9.54
CA ILE A 366 7.31 -3.92 -8.13
C ILE A 366 8.02 -2.61 -7.77
N VAL A 367 7.26 -1.55 -7.49
CA VAL A 367 7.81 -0.26 -7.03
C VAL A 367 7.98 -0.32 -5.51
N GLY A 368 9.22 -0.20 -5.06
CA GLY A 368 9.66 -0.35 -3.66
C GLY A 368 9.37 -1.71 -3.02
N PHE A 369 10.14 -2.04 -1.99
CA PHE A 369 9.73 -3.04 -0.99
C PHE A 369 9.66 -2.45 0.42
N ASP A 370 10.40 -1.37 0.66
CA ASP A 370 10.62 -0.80 1.98
C ASP A 370 9.63 0.37 2.22
N ARG A 371 9.49 0.79 3.49
CA ARG A 371 8.37 1.64 3.98
C ARG A 371 6.96 1.19 3.59
N GLY A 372 6.78 -0.12 3.37
CA GLY A 372 5.48 -0.76 3.57
C GLY A 372 4.73 -1.15 2.32
N ASN A 373 5.42 -1.52 1.25
CA ASN A 373 4.78 -2.29 0.19
C ASN A 373 4.24 -3.62 0.78
N PRO A 374 2.91 -3.87 0.82
CA PRO A 374 2.36 -5.08 1.41
C PRO A 374 2.79 -6.35 0.66
N LEU A 375 3.30 -6.23 -0.56
CA LEU A 375 3.85 -7.33 -1.33
C LEU A 375 5.22 -7.81 -0.79
N ASP A 376 5.92 -7.06 0.07
CA ASP A 376 7.15 -7.50 0.72
C ASP A 376 6.96 -8.83 1.47
N ALA A 377 6.05 -8.81 2.45
CA ALA A 377 5.70 -9.96 3.27
C ALA A 377 5.31 -11.19 2.43
N ILE A 378 4.74 -10.98 1.24
CA ILE A 378 4.28 -12.05 0.36
C ILE A 378 5.41 -12.55 -0.56
N ILE A 379 6.15 -11.64 -1.19
CA ILE A 379 7.13 -11.93 -2.25
C ILE A 379 8.50 -12.26 -1.65
N ARG A 380 9.06 -11.41 -0.77
CA ARG A 380 10.39 -11.65 -0.15
C ARG A 380 10.31 -12.76 0.90
N SER A 381 9.21 -12.85 1.65
CA SER A 381 9.04 -13.83 2.74
C SER A 381 8.16 -15.02 2.36
N GLN A 382 6.82 -14.90 2.40
CA GLN A 382 5.89 -16.06 2.37
C GLN A 382 6.04 -17.00 1.17
N LEU A 383 6.29 -16.44 -0.02
CA LEU A 383 6.50 -17.20 -1.26
C LEU A 383 7.99 -17.33 -1.65
N ALA A 384 8.88 -16.59 -0.97
CA ALA A 384 10.32 -16.50 -1.26
C ALA A 384 10.67 -16.42 -2.76
N LEU A 385 9.93 -15.60 -3.52
CA LEU A 385 10.08 -15.49 -4.96
C LEU A 385 11.41 -14.82 -5.31
N ARG A 386 12.04 -15.30 -6.38
CA ARG A 386 13.26 -14.68 -6.91
C ARG A 386 12.89 -13.40 -7.67
N TYR A 387 13.58 -12.31 -7.37
CA TYR A 387 13.45 -11.03 -8.07
C TYR A 387 14.83 -10.50 -8.49
N HIS A 388 14.82 -9.62 -9.48
CA HIS A 388 15.98 -8.85 -9.96
C HIS A 388 15.75 -7.39 -9.58
N LEU A 389 16.74 -6.76 -8.95
CA LEU A 389 16.76 -5.33 -8.67
C LEU A 389 17.12 -4.59 -9.96
N LEU A 390 16.33 -3.58 -10.32
CA LEU A 390 16.60 -2.70 -11.44
C LEU A 390 17.57 -1.61 -11.03
N ARG A 391 18.46 -1.25 -11.96
CA ARG A 391 19.36 -0.11 -11.80
C ARG A 391 18.94 0.98 -12.76
N ASP A 392 18.89 2.21 -12.27
CA ASP A 392 18.46 3.40 -13.03
C ASP A 392 19.57 3.93 -13.96
N ILE A 393 20.30 3.01 -14.58
CA ILE A 393 21.43 3.24 -15.48
C ILE A 393 20.97 2.88 -16.90
N SER A 394 20.30 3.82 -17.55
CA SER A 394 19.86 3.70 -18.94
C SER A 394 20.88 4.30 -19.92
N THR A 395 20.74 4.05 -21.21
CA THR A 395 21.38 4.84 -22.27
C THR A 395 20.28 5.31 -23.20
N ILE A 396 20.21 6.60 -23.50
CA ILE A 396 19.33 7.14 -24.53
C ILE A 396 20.11 7.25 -25.84
N TYR A 397 19.49 6.81 -26.94
CA TYR A 397 20.02 6.96 -28.29
C TYR A 397 19.21 7.98 -29.10
N ASP A 398 19.89 8.83 -29.86
CA ASP A 398 19.25 9.76 -30.79
C ASP A 398 18.87 9.06 -32.11
N ILE A 399 18.10 9.74 -32.96
CA ILE A 399 17.50 9.22 -34.20
C ILE A 399 18.53 8.79 -35.27
N ASP A 400 19.80 9.18 -35.12
CA ASP A 400 20.92 8.73 -35.95
C ASP A 400 21.61 7.46 -35.41
N GLY A 401 21.19 6.96 -34.25
CA GLY A 401 21.79 5.83 -33.53
C GLY A 401 23.00 6.20 -32.66
N SER A 402 23.37 7.48 -32.56
CA SER A 402 24.37 7.93 -31.58
C SER A 402 23.81 7.85 -30.16
N ALA A 403 24.69 7.66 -29.16
CA ALA A 403 24.30 7.81 -27.76
C ALA A 403 24.20 9.30 -27.42
N VAL A 404 23.21 9.68 -26.61
CA VAL A 404 23.11 11.03 -26.03
C VAL A 404 24.26 11.24 -25.05
N ASP A 405 24.73 12.49 -24.96
CA ASP A 405 25.78 12.89 -24.01
C ASP A 405 25.18 13.03 -22.60
N GLU A 406 25.85 12.46 -21.59
CA GLU A 406 25.34 12.38 -20.21
C GLU A 406 25.15 13.77 -19.56
N MET A 407 25.87 14.81 -20.02
CA MET A 407 25.66 16.19 -19.54
C MET A 407 24.46 16.86 -20.23
N GLN A 408 24.23 16.59 -21.52
CA GLN A 408 23.04 17.08 -22.22
C GLN A 408 21.76 16.43 -21.65
N ASP A 409 21.77 15.11 -21.49
CA ASP A 409 20.67 14.32 -20.89
C ASP A 409 20.27 14.91 -19.53
N ALA A 410 21.25 15.11 -18.64
CA ALA A 410 21.03 15.72 -17.32
C ALA A 410 20.62 17.21 -17.35
N MET A 411 20.85 17.95 -18.44
CA MET A 411 20.40 19.34 -18.60
C MET A 411 18.94 19.42 -19.07
N ASP A 412 18.55 18.56 -20.00
CA ASP A 412 17.17 18.47 -20.50
C ASP A 412 16.24 17.79 -19.46
N GLU A 413 16.72 16.79 -18.70
CA GLU A 413 15.97 16.20 -17.59
C GLU A 413 15.64 17.25 -16.51
N ARG A 414 16.61 18.08 -16.12
CA ARG A 414 16.39 19.17 -15.15
C ARG A 414 15.37 20.19 -15.68
N LEU A 415 15.45 20.56 -16.95
CA LEU A 415 14.52 21.49 -17.58
C LEU A 415 13.09 20.90 -17.68
N TYR A 416 12.97 19.59 -17.92
CA TYR A 416 11.69 18.88 -17.88
C TYR A 416 11.09 18.85 -16.47
N ASN A 417 11.89 18.55 -15.45
CA ASN A 417 11.42 18.52 -14.06
C ASN A 417 10.96 19.91 -13.59
N GLU A 418 11.72 20.97 -13.93
CA GLU A 418 11.36 22.37 -13.68
C GLU A 418 10.00 22.77 -14.30
N VAL A 419 9.70 22.32 -15.52
CA VAL A 419 8.36 22.50 -16.15
C VAL A 419 7.27 21.75 -15.37
N LEU A 420 7.57 20.55 -14.87
CA LEU A 420 6.63 19.71 -14.13
C LEU A 420 6.34 20.28 -12.73
N ASP A 421 7.37 20.67 -11.97
CA ASP A 421 7.24 21.21 -10.61
C ASP A 421 6.45 22.53 -10.61
N ARG A 422 6.75 23.43 -11.56
CA ARG A 422 5.97 24.68 -11.77
C ARG A 422 4.53 24.44 -12.21
N SER A 423 4.26 23.33 -12.90
CA SER A 423 2.89 22.89 -13.19
C SER A 423 2.23 22.29 -11.94
N GLY A 424 2.99 21.61 -11.08
CA GLY A 424 2.59 21.08 -9.78
C GLY A 424 2.16 22.14 -8.76
N ASN A 425 2.57 23.40 -8.91
CA ASN A 425 2.05 24.51 -8.11
C ASN A 425 0.54 24.77 -8.29
N TYR A 426 -0.11 24.11 -9.25
CA TYR A 426 -1.57 24.12 -9.44
C TYR A 426 -2.31 22.89 -8.87
N ARG A 427 -1.61 22.00 -8.15
CA ARG A 427 -2.19 20.79 -7.55
C ARG A 427 -3.18 21.09 -6.41
N HIS A 428 -4.17 20.22 -6.26
CA HIS A 428 -5.14 20.27 -5.17
C HIS A 428 -4.49 19.87 -3.83
N LYS A 429 -4.18 20.85 -2.97
CA LYS A 429 -3.75 20.59 -1.60
C LYS A 429 -4.90 19.98 -0.78
N ALA A 430 -4.91 18.66 -0.65
CA ALA A 430 -5.91 17.93 0.13
C ALA A 430 -5.84 18.30 1.63
N ALA A 431 -6.98 18.62 2.23
CA ALA A 431 -7.07 18.99 3.64
C ALA A 431 -6.94 17.77 4.57
N ILE A 432 -5.72 17.47 5.02
CA ILE A 432 -5.45 16.39 5.99
C ILE A 432 -6.11 16.74 7.32
N GLN A 433 -7.13 15.98 7.71
CA GLN A 433 -7.74 16.08 9.03
C GLN A 433 -6.78 15.48 10.09
N PRO A 434 -6.29 16.25 11.07
CA PRO A 434 -5.42 15.72 12.10
C PRO A 434 -6.19 14.77 13.03
N THR A 435 -5.58 13.63 13.32
CA THR A 435 -6.02 12.67 14.34
C THR A 435 -5.22 12.87 15.63
N ALA A 436 -5.66 12.28 16.74
CA ALA A 436 -4.95 12.39 18.01
C ALA A 436 -3.52 11.83 17.91
N GLU A 437 -2.54 12.66 18.28
CA GLU A 437 -1.13 12.26 18.42
C GLU A 437 -0.80 11.78 19.84
N GLY A 438 0.18 10.87 19.94
CA GLY A 438 0.83 10.52 21.19
C GLY A 438 2.09 11.34 21.44
N ASP A 439 2.56 11.34 22.69
CA ASP A 439 3.82 11.95 23.09
C ASP A 439 4.99 11.27 22.36
N ARG A 440 5.61 12.01 21.43
CA ARG A 440 6.66 11.50 20.54
C ARG A 440 7.91 11.08 21.30
N ASP A 441 8.29 11.78 22.38
CA ASP A 441 9.45 11.43 23.20
C ASP A 441 9.20 10.16 24.03
N MET A 442 7.98 10.01 24.56
CA MET A 442 7.57 8.80 25.27
C MET A 442 7.51 7.59 24.33
N ILE A 443 6.97 7.75 23.11
CA ILE A 443 6.98 6.71 22.07
C ILE A 443 8.42 6.35 21.68
N ASN A 444 9.29 7.33 21.37
CA ASN A 444 10.70 7.13 21.04
C ASN A 444 11.50 6.37 22.12
N HIS A 445 11.10 6.48 23.39
CA HIS A 445 11.71 5.75 24.51
C HIS A 445 10.95 4.46 24.92
N GLY A 446 9.83 4.14 24.28
CA GLY A 446 8.99 2.97 24.59
C GLY A 446 8.25 3.06 25.93
N ARG A 447 7.97 4.28 26.41
CA ARG A 447 7.36 4.58 27.71
C ARG A 447 5.87 4.87 27.56
N ASP A 448 5.08 4.42 28.54
CA ASP A 448 3.63 4.65 28.59
C ASP A 448 3.28 5.76 29.58
N ILE A 449 2.15 6.42 29.35
CA ILE A 449 1.61 7.42 30.29
C ILE A 449 0.73 6.68 31.32
N PRO A 450 1.02 6.75 32.63
CA PRO A 450 0.25 6.07 33.68
C PRO A 450 -0.86 6.96 34.28
N VAL A 451 -1.00 8.19 33.79
CA VAL A 451 -1.93 9.21 34.29
C VAL A 451 -3.18 9.22 33.43
N ASP A 452 -4.33 9.29 34.09
CA ASP A 452 -5.65 9.47 33.49
C ASP A 452 -6.31 10.69 34.15
N ASP A 453 -6.98 11.52 33.36
CA ASP A 453 -7.81 12.65 33.83
C ASP A 453 -9.28 12.53 33.41
N GLY A 454 -9.65 11.43 32.73
CA GLY A 454 -10.99 11.17 32.24
C GLY A 454 -11.40 11.94 30.99
N VAL A 455 -10.56 12.81 30.43
CA VAL A 455 -10.89 13.60 29.24
C VAL A 455 -10.69 12.76 27.98
N THR A 456 -11.79 12.37 27.34
CA THR A 456 -11.78 11.62 26.08
C THR A 456 -11.14 12.43 24.95
N ILE A 457 -10.60 11.73 23.94
CA ILE A 457 -10.04 12.37 22.74
C ILE A 457 -11.02 13.37 22.11
N GLN A 458 -12.30 13.00 21.97
CA GLN A 458 -13.31 13.90 21.40
C GLN A 458 -13.40 15.22 22.19
N GLN A 459 -13.54 15.14 23.52
CA GLN A 459 -13.64 16.32 24.39
C GLN A 459 -12.36 17.18 24.36
N TYR A 460 -11.20 16.55 24.28
CA TYR A 460 -9.91 17.24 24.16
C TYR A 460 -9.78 17.97 22.82
N GLU A 461 -10.10 17.31 21.71
CA GLU A 461 -10.02 17.89 20.36
C GLU A 461 -11.06 19.01 20.15
N ASP A 462 -12.29 18.85 20.65
CA ASP A 462 -13.31 19.91 20.64
C ASP A 462 -12.83 21.15 21.42
N ALA A 463 -12.22 20.95 22.59
CA ALA A 463 -11.63 22.03 23.38
C ALA A 463 -10.36 22.61 22.74
N ARG A 464 -9.59 21.83 21.98
CA ARG A 464 -8.43 22.31 21.22
C ARG A 464 -8.89 23.20 20.06
N ALA A 465 -9.90 22.78 19.31
CA ALA A 465 -10.54 23.55 18.24
C ALA A 465 -11.21 24.83 18.76
N ALA A 466 -11.85 24.79 19.92
CA ALA A 466 -12.43 25.96 20.59
C ALA A 466 -11.39 26.85 21.31
N GLY A 467 -10.11 26.48 21.33
CA GLY A 467 -9.05 27.17 22.07
C GLY A 467 -9.11 27.03 23.60
N THR A 468 -10.14 26.38 24.14
CA THR A 468 -10.45 26.25 25.57
C THR A 468 -9.75 25.07 26.28
N HIS A 469 -8.97 24.24 25.58
CA HIS A 469 -8.25 23.09 26.15
C HIS A 469 -7.43 23.44 27.42
N HIS A 470 -6.90 24.66 27.50
CA HIS A 470 -6.17 25.17 28.67
C HIS A 470 -7.03 25.26 29.95
N LEU A 471 -8.36 25.29 29.83
CA LEU A 471 -9.32 25.27 30.94
C LEU A 471 -9.70 23.86 31.40
N MET A 472 -9.46 22.83 30.57
CA MET A 472 -9.70 21.43 30.95
C MET A 472 -8.55 20.85 31.80
N LEU A 473 -7.36 21.42 31.70
CA LEU A 473 -6.22 21.05 32.53
C LEU A 473 -6.48 21.42 34.00
N PRO A 474 -6.45 20.47 34.95
CA PRO A 474 -6.68 20.78 36.36
C PRO A 474 -5.64 21.78 36.89
N ALA A 475 -6.10 22.88 37.49
CA ALA A 475 -5.29 24.02 37.97
C ALA A 475 -4.28 23.70 39.11
N ALA A 476 -4.03 22.42 39.39
CA ALA A 476 -3.22 21.91 40.49
C ALA A 476 -1.84 21.36 40.06
N ARG A 477 -1.31 21.74 38.89
CA ARG A 477 0.05 21.33 38.43
C ARG A 477 1.01 22.47 38.04
N PHE A 478 0.88 23.65 38.67
CA PHE A 478 1.88 24.73 38.57
C PHE A 478 2.44 25.16 39.92
N ARG A 479 3.36 24.36 40.50
CA ARG A 479 4.27 24.82 41.57
C ARG A 479 5.69 24.24 41.46
N ARG A 480 6.61 25.11 41.01
CA ARG A 480 8.08 25.12 41.20
C ARG A 480 8.88 23.93 40.64
N GLY A 481 9.77 24.21 39.68
CA GLY A 481 10.96 23.37 39.52
C GLY A 481 11.72 23.32 38.19
N ILE A 482 11.87 24.40 37.41
CA ILE A 482 12.95 24.61 36.41
C ILE A 482 13.02 26.10 36.06
N GLY A 483 14.21 26.58 35.66
CA GLY A 483 14.52 28.01 35.54
C GLY A 483 14.01 28.71 34.28
N HIS A 484 14.08 30.04 34.28
CA HIS A 484 13.83 30.87 33.11
C HIS A 484 14.87 30.59 32.02
N ASN A 485 14.46 29.95 30.91
CA ASN A 485 14.99 30.10 29.54
C ASN A 485 14.22 29.18 28.57
N ALA A 486 12.89 29.28 28.58
CA ALA A 486 11.98 28.54 27.68
C ALA A 486 11.31 29.46 26.64
N SER A 487 11.95 30.58 26.30
CA SER A 487 11.50 31.54 25.29
C SER A 487 11.99 31.12 23.90
N ARG A 488 11.07 30.72 23.02
CA ARG A 488 11.33 30.35 21.61
C ARG A 488 12.42 29.29 21.40
N ILE A 489 12.04 28.02 21.57
CA ILE A 489 12.59 26.95 20.71
C ILE A 489 11.47 26.57 19.74
N LEU A 490 11.59 27.05 18.50
CA LEU A 490 10.89 26.43 17.37
C LEU A 490 11.47 25.02 17.16
N PRO A 491 10.67 24.02 16.77
CA PRO A 491 11.21 22.69 16.47
C PRO A 491 12.22 22.79 15.32
N PRO A 492 13.34 22.05 15.35
CA PRO A 492 14.25 21.97 14.22
C PRO A 492 13.52 21.35 13.02
N PRO A 493 13.64 21.91 11.80
CA PRO A 493 12.95 21.40 10.62
C PRO A 493 13.65 20.14 10.07
N SER A 494 13.45 19.00 10.75
CA SER A 494 14.06 17.71 10.36
C SER A 494 13.23 16.47 10.73
N THR A 495 11.89 16.59 10.73
CA THR A 495 10.93 15.48 10.51
C THR A 495 9.52 16.03 10.29
N ALA A 496 9.40 17.00 9.38
CA ALA A 496 8.10 17.40 8.86
C ALA A 496 7.50 16.27 8.01
N GLN A 497 6.17 16.28 7.86
CA GLN A 497 5.51 15.59 6.75
C GLN A 497 5.93 16.24 5.43
N ILE A 498 5.80 15.54 4.30
CA ILE A 498 6.02 16.14 2.97
C ILE A 498 4.76 16.95 2.58
N SER A 499 4.50 17.99 3.36
CA SER A 499 3.37 18.88 3.27
C SER A 499 3.74 20.18 3.99
N ASP A 500 3.88 21.26 3.23
CA ASP A 500 4.33 22.57 3.68
C ASP A 500 5.70 22.57 4.41
N LEU A 501 6.76 22.41 3.62
CA LEU A 501 7.81 23.44 3.67
C LEU A 501 7.13 24.81 3.48
N GLY A 502 7.58 25.85 4.18
CA GLY A 502 7.26 27.21 3.75
C GLY A 502 7.77 27.42 2.32
N PRO A 503 7.30 28.43 1.57
CA PRO A 503 7.89 28.74 0.28
C PRO A 503 9.37 29.08 0.49
N ASP A 504 10.25 28.14 0.13
CA ASP A 504 11.57 28.48 -0.36
C ASP A 504 11.35 29.49 -1.50
N GLU A 505 12.17 30.54 -1.57
CA GLU A 505 12.02 31.57 -2.61
C GLU A 505 12.41 30.96 -3.96
N GLU A 506 11.43 30.33 -4.65
CA GLU A 506 11.58 29.72 -5.98
C GLU A 506 12.33 30.68 -6.89
N LEU A 507 13.49 30.24 -7.39
CA LEU A 507 14.30 31.10 -8.24
C LEU A 507 13.55 31.38 -9.55
N PRO A 508 13.47 32.65 -9.99
CA PRO A 508 12.93 33.00 -11.30
C PRO A 508 13.52 32.11 -12.40
N ALA A 509 12.65 31.60 -13.28
CA ALA A 509 12.97 30.57 -14.26
C ALA A 509 14.27 30.81 -15.06
N ALA A 510 14.59 32.07 -15.34
CA ALA A 510 15.83 32.46 -16.01
C ALA A 510 17.10 32.21 -15.17
N MET A 511 17.09 32.42 -13.85
CA MET A 511 18.21 32.08 -12.97
C MET A 511 18.32 30.58 -12.73
N GLU A 512 17.20 29.85 -12.62
CA GLU A 512 17.25 28.40 -12.43
C GLU A 512 17.83 27.70 -13.68
N CYS A 513 17.46 28.15 -14.88
CA CYS A 513 18.11 27.71 -16.12
C CYS A 513 19.63 27.97 -16.13
N GLN A 514 20.09 29.10 -15.58
CA GLN A 514 21.52 29.39 -15.45
C GLN A 514 22.20 28.47 -14.43
N SER A 515 21.53 28.12 -13.33
CA SER A 515 21.95 27.08 -12.36
C SER A 515 22.16 25.73 -13.06
N MET A 516 21.21 25.33 -13.92
CA MET A 516 21.28 24.10 -14.69
C MET A 516 22.38 24.06 -15.76
N GLY A 517 22.99 25.20 -16.10
CA GLY A 517 24.06 25.34 -17.11
C GLY A 517 23.61 25.95 -18.45
N TRP A 518 22.34 26.32 -18.61
CA TRP A 518 21.85 26.94 -19.84
C TRP A 518 22.32 28.38 -20.00
N LYS A 519 22.60 28.78 -21.24
CA LYS A 519 22.81 30.18 -21.62
C LYS A 519 21.47 30.78 -22.05
N LEU A 520 21.08 31.90 -21.44
CA LEU A 520 19.90 32.65 -21.84
C LEU A 520 20.10 33.33 -23.22
N ARG A 521 19.01 33.60 -23.93
CA ARG A 521 19.03 34.46 -25.13
C ARG A 521 19.28 35.92 -24.75
N ASP A 522 19.80 36.69 -25.70
CA ASP A 522 20.05 38.13 -25.53
C ASP A 522 18.75 38.89 -25.17
N GLY A 523 18.85 39.80 -24.19
CA GLY A 523 17.73 40.62 -23.72
C GLY A 523 16.82 39.97 -22.66
N ILE A 524 16.99 38.68 -22.34
CA ILE A 524 16.26 38.02 -21.25
C ILE A 524 16.83 38.48 -19.90
N SER A 525 15.95 38.88 -18.97
CA SER A 525 16.35 39.27 -17.62
C SER A 525 16.56 38.03 -16.74
N PRO A 526 17.56 37.98 -15.84
CA PRO A 526 17.65 36.95 -14.81
C PRO A 526 16.42 36.90 -13.88
N ARG A 527 15.60 37.97 -13.83
CA ARG A 527 14.32 38.00 -13.09
C ARG A 527 13.11 37.59 -13.94
N THR A 528 13.31 37.10 -15.16
CA THR A 528 12.21 36.57 -15.99
C THR A 528 11.74 35.22 -15.44
N ASP A 529 10.43 35.06 -15.38
CA ASP A 529 9.75 33.91 -14.76
C ASP A 529 8.49 33.50 -15.54
N LEU A 530 7.98 32.28 -15.33
CA LEU A 530 6.88 31.73 -16.14
C LEU A 530 5.51 32.33 -15.77
N GLN A 531 4.71 32.64 -16.79
CA GLN A 531 3.31 33.08 -16.62
C GLN A 531 2.32 31.94 -16.92
N LEU A 532 2.39 30.85 -16.14
CA LEU A 532 1.46 29.70 -16.27
C LEU A 532 0.04 30.01 -15.78
N ASP A 533 -0.12 31.04 -14.94
CA ASP A 533 -1.37 31.37 -14.25
C ASP A 533 -2.55 31.59 -15.21
N LYS A 534 -2.27 32.12 -16.40
CA LYS A 534 -3.24 32.41 -17.47
C LYS A 534 -3.76 31.15 -18.15
N ILE A 535 -2.96 30.09 -18.27
CA ILE A 535 -3.36 28.81 -18.89
C ILE A 535 -3.95 27.87 -17.84
N ALA A 536 -3.36 27.81 -16.65
CA ALA A 536 -3.81 26.95 -15.55
C ALA A 536 -5.25 27.26 -15.10
N LYS A 537 -5.64 28.54 -15.08
CA LYS A 537 -6.93 29.01 -14.52
C LYS A 537 -8.06 29.19 -15.56
N ILE A 538 -7.90 28.71 -16.80
CA ILE A 538 -8.95 28.83 -17.84
C ILE A 538 -10.18 27.95 -17.53
N SER A 539 -9.95 26.74 -17.01
CA SER A 539 -11.00 25.77 -16.69
C SER A 539 -10.70 25.09 -15.35
N PRO A 540 -11.70 24.75 -14.52
CA PRO A 540 -11.50 23.84 -13.38
C PRO A 540 -11.05 22.44 -13.83
N THR A 541 -11.29 22.06 -15.08
CA THR A 541 -10.87 20.80 -15.70
C THR A 541 -9.67 20.99 -16.65
N GLN A 542 -8.75 21.89 -16.31
CA GLN A 542 -7.55 22.10 -17.11
C GLN A 542 -6.62 20.87 -17.08
N THR A 543 -5.95 20.60 -18.21
CA THR A 543 -5.07 19.44 -18.37
C THR A 543 -3.63 19.75 -17.97
N LEU A 544 -2.91 18.74 -17.48
CA LEU A 544 -1.47 18.87 -17.21
C LEU A 544 -0.70 19.21 -18.49
N GLY A 545 -1.00 18.50 -19.59
CA GLY A 545 -0.33 18.70 -20.89
C GLY A 545 -0.42 20.13 -21.41
N ALA A 546 -1.58 20.79 -21.30
CA ALA A 546 -1.77 22.16 -21.78
C ALA A 546 -0.92 23.19 -21.01
N VAL A 547 -0.68 22.97 -19.70
CA VAL A 547 0.17 23.86 -18.89
C VAL A 547 1.65 23.56 -19.12
N MET A 548 2.05 22.29 -19.19
CA MET A 548 3.44 21.92 -19.47
C MET A 548 3.89 22.35 -20.87
N ASP A 549 3.06 22.18 -21.90
CA ASP A 549 3.36 22.62 -23.27
C ASP A 549 3.51 24.15 -23.38
N GLU A 550 2.72 24.93 -22.63
CA GLU A 550 2.88 26.38 -22.50
C GLU A 550 4.16 26.75 -21.73
N GLY A 551 4.53 25.99 -20.70
CA GLY A 551 5.81 26.12 -20.00
C GLY A 551 7.00 25.93 -20.94
N VAL A 552 7.02 24.84 -21.71
CA VAL A 552 8.05 24.59 -22.74
C VAL A 552 8.09 25.71 -23.78
N ARG A 553 6.92 26.20 -24.24
CA ARG A 553 6.84 27.34 -25.17
C ARG A 553 7.45 28.64 -24.59
N GLN A 554 7.35 28.86 -23.28
CA GLN A 554 8.00 29.98 -22.60
C GLN A 554 9.51 29.76 -22.43
N TYR A 555 9.97 28.54 -22.09
CA TYR A 555 11.40 28.23 -22.07
C TYR A 555 12.07 28.34 -23.44
N GLN A 556 11.40 27.99 -24.54
CA GLN A 556 11.91 28.21 -25.91
C GLN A 556 12.21 29.69 -26.22
N HIS A 557 11.48 30.61 -25.60
CA HIS A 557 11.73 32.05 -25.72
C HIS A 557 12.93 32.50 -24.88
N MET A 558 13.16 31.89 -23.71
CA MET A 558 14.29 32.23 -22.84
C MET A 558 15.61 31.55 -23.25
N LEU A 559 15.54 30.34 -23.82
CA LEU A 559 16.67 29.44 -24.05
C LEU A 559 16.88 29.14 -25.53
N PRO A 560 18.13 28.93 -26.00
CA PRO A 560 18.48 28.56 -27.37
C PRO A 560 18.28 27.06 -27.65
N LEU A 561 17.11 26.51 -27.27
CA LEU A 561 16.79 25.09 -27.47
C LEU A 561 16.89 24.68 -28.93
N THR A 562 17.41 23.47 -29.15
CA THR A 562 17.59 22.80 -30.44
C THR A 562 16.54 21.69 -30.64
N PRO A 563 16.38 21.15 -31.86
CA PRO A 563 15.51 20.00 -32.08
C PRO A 563 15.92 18.73 -31.33
N LYS A 564 17.19 18.58 -30.92
CA LYS A 564 17.63 17.43 -30.11
C LYS A 564 17.13 17.55 -28.67
N ASP A 565 17.25 18.73 -28.10
CA ASP A 565 16.74 19.08 -26.76
C ASP A 565 15.21 18.86 -26.73
N MET A 566 14.50 19.28 -27.78
CA MET A 566 13.06 19.00 -27.94
C MET A 566 12.71 17.51 -28.05
N ARG A 567 13.58 16.68 -28.65
CA ARG A 567 13.43 15.22 -28.63
C ARG A 567 13.65 14.64 -27.23
N LEU A 568 14.63 15.13 -26.48
CA LEU A 568 14.90 14.72 -25.09
C LEU A 568 13.73 15.08 -24.18
N LEU A 569 13.28 16.33 -24.18
CA LEU A 569 12.07 16.76 -23.45
C LEU A 569 10.86 15.87 -23.80
N ASN A 570 10.65 15.55 -25.07
CA ASN A 570 9.54 14.66 -25.47
C ASN A 570 9.74 13.19 -25.09
N TRP A 571 10.97 12.73 -24.84
CA TRP A 571 11.24 11.41 -24.25
C TRP A 571 10.81 11.36 -22.78
N HIS A 572 11.09 12.41 -22.00
CA HIS A 572 10.60 12.49 -20.61
C HIS A 572 9.07 12.61 -20.55
N TYR A 573 8.44 13.39 -21.46
CA TYR A 573 6.97 13.39 -21.61
C TYR A 573 6.45 11.99 -21.94
N ALA A 574 7.05 11.27 -22.89
CA ALA A 574 6.66 9.90 -23.22
C ALA A 574 6.80 8.94 -22.03
N ASN A 575 7.75 9.19 -21.13
CA ASN A 575 7.94 8.43 -19.90
C ASN A 575 6.83 8.72 -18.86
N LEU A 576 6.38 9.97 -18.76
CA LEU A 576 5.23 10.35 -17.93
C LEU A 576 3.91 9.79 -18.50
N GLU A 577 3.76 9.78 -19.83
CA GLU A 577 2.65 9.14 -20.55
C GLU A 577 2.66 7.61 -20.41
N TYR A 578 3.83 6.98 -20.24
CA TYR A 578 3.98 5.57 -19.87
C TYR A 578 3.53 5.32 -18.43
N ALA A 579 4.02 6.11 -17.47
CA ALA A 579 3.67 5.98 -16.05
C ALA A 579 2.14 6.04 -15.87
N ASN A 580 1.48 7.02 -16.50
CA ASN A 580 0.03 7.22 -16.43
C ASN A 580 -0.79 6.40 -17.47
N ALA A 581 -0.13 5.71 -18.41
CA ALA A 581 -0.75 5.04 -19.57
C ALA A 581 -1.76 5.89 -20.36
N THR A 582 -1.50 7.20 -20.50
CA THR A 582 -2.39 8.13 -21.22
C THR A 582 -1.59 9.32 -21.76
N ASN A 583 -2.19 10.08 -22.68
CA ASN A 583 -1.62 11.35 -23.16
C ASN A 583 -1.74 12.41 -22.05
N LEU A 584 -0.73 13.27 -21.87
CA LEU A 584 -0.75 14.32 -20.82
C LEU A 584 -1.92 15.31 -20.99
N ASN A 585 -2.42 15.47 -22.22
CA ASN A 585 -3.61 16.26 -22.53
C ASN A 585 -4.94 15.60 -22.11
N ALA A 586 -4.89 14.47 -21.39
CA ALA A 586 -6.04 13.86 -20.71
C ALA A 586 -5.92 13.85 -19.18
N LEU A 587 -4.74 14.15 -18.61
CA LEU A 587 -4.48 14.18 -17.16
C LEU A 587 -5.00 15.47 -16.53
N SER A 588 -5.58 15.39 -15.33
CA SER A 588 -5.94 16.59 -14.55
C SER A 588 -4.70 17.32 -14.06
N LEU A 589 -4.60 18.62 -14.38
CA LEU A 589 -3.57 19.51 -13.81
C LEU A 589 -3.56 19.47 -12.28
N SER A 590 -4.74 19.37 -11.66
CA SER A 590 -4.91 19.55 -10.22
C SER A 590 -4.84 18.26 -9.39
N GLY A 591 -4.71 17.08 -10.01
CA GLY A 591 -4.75 15.82 -9.27
C GLY A 591 -4.22 14.57 -9.98
N TRP A 592 -3.45 14.72 -11.06
CA TRP A 592 -2.74 13.57 -11.65
C TRP A 592 -1.79 12.88 -10.65
N ASP A 593 -1.28 13.64 -9.69
CA ASP A 593 -0.34 13.29 -8.62
C ASP A 593 -1.02 13.04 -7.25
N GLN A 594 -2.33 12.74 -7.23
CA GLN A 594 -3.10 12.60 -5.97
C GLN A 594 -2.59 11.54 -4.97
N ASP A 595 -1.78 10.59 -5.44
CA ASP A 595 -1.15 9.52 -4.65
C ASP A 595 0.29 9.83 -4.21
N MET A 596 0.83 10.99 -4.61
CA MET A 596 2.12 11.51 -4.12
C MET A 596 2.18 11.52 -2.58
N GLY A 597 3.34 11.15 -2.03
CA GLY A 597 3.55 10.95 -0.59
C GLY A 597 3.09 9.58 -0.06
N ASN A 598 2.57 8.70 -0.93
CA ASN A 598 2.30 7.28 -0.63
C ASN A 598 3.31 6.33 -1.32
N GLU A 599 4.39 6.84 -1.91
CA GLU A 599 5.42 6.04 -2.58
C GLU A 599 6.13 5.10 -1.60
N PHE A 600 6.55 3.94 -2.10
CA PHE A 600 7.36 2.99 -1.34
C PHE A 600 8.86 3.18 -1.62
N GLU A 601 9.68 2.96 -0.60
CA GLU A 601 11.13 3.09 -0.70
C GLU A 601 11.81 1.80 -1.20
N GLY A 602 13.04 1.94 -1.67
CA GLY A 602 13.90 0.84 -2.11
C GLY A 602 13.82 0.56 -3.62
N GLU A 603 14.84 -0.14 -4.12
CA GLU A 603 15.04 -0.38 -5.56
C GLU A 603 13.85 -1.09 -6.24
N HIS A 604 13.44 -0.56 -7.39
CA HIS A 604 12.41 -1.17 -8.23
C HIS A 604 12.82 -2.59 -8.66
N SER A 605 11.86 -3.51 -8.67
CA SER A 605 12.13 -4.94 -8.79
C SER A 605 11.28 -5.65 -9.86
N GLN A 606 11.83 -6.69 -10.50
CA GLN A 606 11.09 -7.57 -11.42
C GLN A 606 11.19 -9.04 -11.00
N VAL A 607 10.09 -9.79 -11.09
CA VAL A 607 10.06 -11.22 -10.66
C VAL A 607 10.68 -12.14 -11.72
N ILE A 608 11.70 -12.90 -11.32
CA ILE A 608 12.42 -13.85 -12.18
C ILE A 608 11.55 -15.11 -12.40
N GLY A 609 11.38 -15.53 -13.66
CA GLY A 609 10.44 -16.60 -14.04
C GLY A 609 8.97 -16.17 -14.08
N GLY A 610 8.71 -14.87 -13.91
CA GLY A 610 7.43 -14.22 -14.20
C GLY A 610 6.59 -13.84 -12.98
N TYR A 611 6.01 -12.64 -13.01
CA TYR A 611 5.24 -12.02 -11.93
C TYR A 611 3.90 -12.72 -11.66
N GLN A 612 3.37 -13.51 -12.61
CA GLN A 612 2.20 -14.36 -12.38
C GLN A 612 2.44 -15.46 -11.33
N GLN A 613 3.66 -15.61 -10.80
CA GLN A 613 3.94 -16.39 -9.58
C GLN A 613 3.19 -15.84 -8.35
N LEU A 614 3.04 -14.51 -8.18
CA LEU A 614 2.31 -13.91 -7.05
C LEU A 614 0.83 -14.37 -6.98
N PRO A 615 -0.02 -14.17 -8.01
CA PRO A 615 -1.40 -14.64 -7.96
C PRO A 615 -1.52 -16.17 -7.91
N ARG A 616 -0.54 -16.94 -8.42
CA ARG A 616 -0.50 -18.40 -8.22
C ARG A 616 -0.23 -18.78 -6.76
N GLY A 617 0.63 -18.03 -6.07
CA GLY A 617 0.87 -18.20 -4.63
C GLY A 617 -0.39 -17.94 -3.82
N LEU A 618 -1.01 -16.78 -3.99
CA LEU A 618 -2.28 -16.42 -3.33
C LEU A 618 -3.40 -17.44 -3.58
N TRP A 619 -3.46 -18.00 -4.79
CA TRP A 619 -4.41 -19.05 -5.15
C TRP A 619 -4.16 -20.40 -4.46
N ALA A 620 -2.90 -20.79 -4.31
CA ALA A 620 -2.50 -22.13 -3.90
C ALA A 620 -2.23 -22.29 -2.39
N PHE A 621 -1.76 -21.23 -1.72
CA PHE A 621 -1.22 -21.29 -0.36
C PHE A 621 -1.91 -20.32 0.62
N PRO A 622 -2.10 -20.73 1.91
CA PRO A 622 -1.78 -22.04 2.47
C PRO A 622 -2.70 -23.16 1.95
N THR A 623 -3.94 -22.82 1.60
CA THR A 623 -4.99 -23.70 1.08
C THR A 623 -5.41 -23.29 -0.32
N LYS A 624 -5.79 -24.24 -1.18
CA LYS A 624 -6.18 -23.95 -2.56
C LYS A 624 -7.61 -23.40 -2.65
N LEU A 625 -7.78 -22.17 -3.17
CA LEU A 625 -9.08 -21.51 -3.34
C LEU A 625 -9.95 -22.15 -4.45
N ASP A 626 -11.28 -22.13 -4.28
CA ASP A 626 -12.27 -22.43 -5.33
C ASP A 626 -12.30 -21.29 -6.37
N VAL A 627 -11.40 -21.37 -7.35
CA VAL A 627 -11.35 -20.48 -8.50
C VAL A 627 -11.79 -21.24 -9.75
N ARG A 628 -12.83 -20.72 -10.40
CA ARG A 628 -13.46 -21.31 -11.59
C ARG A 628 -13.17 -20.43 -12.79
N THR A 629 -12.48 -21.00 -13.77
CA THR A 629 -12.01 -20.31 -14.98
C THR A 629 -12.91 -20.61 -16.16
N ASN A 630 -13.02 -19.67 -17.10
CA ASN A 630 -14.03 -19.65 -18.17
C ASN A 630 -15.47 -19.45 -17.65
N GLU A 631 -15.60 -18.71 -16.54
CA GLU A 631 -16.88 -18.26 -15.98
C GLU A 631 -17.07 -16.77 -16.28
N THR A 632 -17.51 -16.45 -17.51
CA THR A 632 -17.82 -15.05 -17.86
C THR A 632 -19.11 -14.64 -17.16
N VAL A 633 -19.02 -13.74 -16.19
CA VAL A 633 -20.19 -13.08 -15.59
C VAL A 633 -20.79 -12.09 -16.59
N VAL A 634 -22.12 -12.08 -16.72
CA VAL A 634 -22.86 -11.20 -17.66
C VAL A 634 -23.86 -10.28 -16.95
N ASN A 635 -24.50 -10.73 -15.87
CA ASN A 635 -25.40 -9.92 -15.04
C ASN A 635 -25.16 -10.22 -13.55
N ILE A 636 -25.26 -9.21 -12.69
CA ILE A 636 -25.29 -9.33 -11.23
C ILE A 636 -26.61 -8.76 -10.71
N THR A 637 -27.49 -9.63 -10.23
CA THR A 637 -28.77 -9.25 -9.59
C THR A 637 -28.59 -9.20 -8.07
N TYR A 638 -28.66 -8.04 -7.42
CA TYR A 638 -28.24 -7.84 -6.02
C TYR A 638 -29.24 -7.06 -5.14
N ASP A 639 -29.07 -7.11 -3.81
CA ASP A 639 -29.86 -6.29 -2.87
C ASP A 639 -29.14 -4.97 -2.55
N ALA A 640 -29.45 -3.95 -3.34
CA ALA A 640 -28.95 -2.58 -3.16
C ALA A 640 -29.34 -1.92 -1.82
N VAL A 641 -30.24 -2.53 -1.03
CA VAL A 641 -30.66 -2.01 0.29
C VAL A 641 -29.96 -2.74 1.44
N GLY A 642 -29.35 -3.91 1.20
CA GLY A 642 -28.60 -4.69 2.20
C GLY A 642 -29.43 -5.17 3.40
N LYS A 643 -30.73 -5.45 3.20
CA LYS A 643 -31.68 -5.75 4.30
C LYS A 643 -32.61 -6.94 4.04
N SER A 644 -32.64 -7.47 2.81
CA SER A 644 -33.62 -8.46 2.39
C SER A 644 -33.16 -9.89 2.69
N LYS A 645 -33.42 -10.35 3.92
CA LYS A 645 -33.08 -11.69 4.43
C LYS A 645 -33.52 -12.88 3.54
N ASN A 646 -34.43 -12.65 2.61
CA ASN A 646 -35.01 -13.68 1.73
C ASN A 646 -34.60 -13.54 0.25
N ARG A 647 -33.87 -12.48 -0.15
CA ARG A 647 -33.55 -12.18 -1.56
C ARG A 647 -32.08 -12.44 -1.83
N LYS A 648 -31.74 -13.67 -2.21
CA LYS A 648 -30.35 -14.05 -2.54
C LYS A 648 -29.87 -13.31 -3.79
N THR A 649 -28.72 -12.64 -3.66
CA THR A 649 -27.99 -12.06 -4.78
C THR A 649 -27.60 -13.18 -5.74
N THR A 650 -27.67 -12.95 -7.05
CA THR A 650 -27.41 -13.96 -8.08
C THR A 650 -26.47 -13.39 -9.13
N VAL A 651 -25.34 -14.08 -9.31
CA VAL A 651 -24.34 -13.78 -10.34
C VAL A 651 -24.60 -14.72 -11.51
N HIS A 652 -25.00 -14.18 -12.66
CA HIS A 652 -25.31 -14.96 -13.86
C HIS A 652 -24.06 -15.07 -14.72
N THR A 653 -23.62 -16.29 -15.04
CA THR A 653 -22.52 -16.55 -15.97
C THR A 653 -23.01 -17.18 -17.28
N GLU A 654 -22.16 -17.18 -18.31
CA GLU A 654 -22.35 -17.92 -19.57
C GLU A 654 -22.66 -19.43 -19.32
N ASN A 655 -22.27 -20.00 -18.16
CA ASN A 655 -22.49 -21.40 -17.78
C ASN A 655 -23.67 -21.60 -16.80
N GLY A 656 -24.25 -20.53 -16.24
CA GLY A 656 -25.42 -20.57 -15.36
C GLY A 656 -25.37 -19.62 -14.15
N PRO A 657 -26.46 -19.53 -13.36
CA PRO A 657 -26.52 -18.65 -12.20
C PRO A 657 -25.86 -19.25 -10.95
N VAL A 658 -25.15 -18.40 -10.19
CA VAL A 658 -24.57 -18.70 -8.88
C VAL A 658 -25.18 -17.77 -7.84
N SER A 659 -25.95 -18.32 -6.88
CA SER A 659 -26.48 -17.55 -5.75
C SER A 659 -25.40 -17.26 -4.70
N ALA A 660 -25.48 -16.06 -4.13
CA ALA A 660 -24.57 -15.51 -3.13
C ALA A 660 -25.35 -14.68 -2.10
N ASP A 661 -24.77 -14.50 -0.93
CA ASP A 661 -25.25 -13.61 0.12
C ASP A 661 -24.48 -12.28 0.11
N HIS A 662 -23.22 -12.26 -0.37
CA HIS A 662 -22.45 -11.06 -0.72
C HIS A 662 -21.69 -11.27 -2.05
N VAL A 663 -21.49 -10.21 -2.83
CA VAL A 663 -20.69 -10.25 -4.08
C VAL A 663 -19.60 -9.19 -4.04
N VAL A 664 -18.38 -9.54 -4.48
CA VAL A 664 -17.28 -8.60 -4.70
C VAL A 664 -16.98 -8.51 -6.18
N TYR A 665 -17.19 -7.34 -6.78
CA TYR A 665 -16.80 -7.08 -8.17
C TYR A 665 -15.34 -6.62 -8.24
N THR A 666 -14.50 -7.33 -9.01
CA THR A 666 -13.08 -6.98 -9.24
C THR A 666 -12.68 -6.86 -10.71
N GLY A 667 -13.68 -6.67 -11.59
CA GLY A 667 -13.45 -6.26 -12.98
C GLY A 667 -12.80 -4.86 -13.05
N SER A 668 -12.17 -4.55 -14.19
CA SER A 668 -11.50 -3.25 -14.38
C SER A 668 -12.49 -2.10 -14.49
N LEU A 669 -12.01 -0.87 -14.23
CA LEU A 669 -12.75 0.35 -14.56
C LEU A 669 -13.15 0.38 -16.05
N GLY A 670 -12.29 -0.09 -16.95
CA GLY A 670 -12.64 -0.26 -18.37
C GLY A 670 -13.87 -1.15 -18.60
N THR A 671 -14.04 -2.26 -17.87
CA THR A 671 -15.26 -3.10 -17.97
C THR A 671 -16.50 -2.44 -17.38
N LEU A 672 -16.35 -1.57 -16.37
CA LEU A 672 -17.45 -0.75 -15.83
C LEU A 672 -17.85 0.38 -16.80
N LYS A 673 -16.89 1.10 -17.39
CA LYS A 673 -17.14 2.10 -18.44
C LYS A 673 -17.87 1.50 -19.64
N HIS A 674 -17.38 0.36 -20.14
CA HIS A 674 -18.01 -0.37 -21.25
C HIS A 674 -19.29 -1.14 -20.87
N ARG A 675 -19.80 -1.00 -19.63
CA ARG A 675 -21.00 -1.70 -19.13
C ARG A 675 -21.02 -3.20 -19.48
N THR A 676 -19.85 -3.84 -19.42
CA THR A 676 -19.63 -5.22 -19.91
C THR A 676 -20.25 -6.29 -19.01
N VAL A 677 -20.63 -5.91 -17.79
CA VAL A 677 -21.49 -6.68 -16.89
C VAL A 677 -22.68 -5.78 -16.54
N GLU A 678 -23.89 -6.32 -16.68
CA GLU A 678 -25.12 -5.65 -16.25
C GLU A 678 -25.30 -5.75 -14.73
N PHE A 679 -25.86 -4.72 -14.12
CA PHE A 679 -26.20 -4.67 -12.70
C PHE A 679 -27.70 -4.48 -12.57
N THR A 680 -28.35 -5.31 -11.73
CA THR A 680 -29.81 -5.27 -11.53
C THR A 680 -30.14 -5.23 -10.03
N PRO A 681 -30.65 -4.10 -9.48
CA PRO A 681 -30.94 -2.82 -10.15
C PRO A 681 -29.66 -2.14 -10.68
N ALA A 682 -29.81 -1.11 -11.50
CA ALA A 682 -28.67 -0.34 -12.00
C ALA A 682 -27.84 0.27 -10.85
N LEU A 683 -26.53 0.41 -11.06
CA LEU A 683 -25.65 1.10 -10.11
C LEU A 683 -26.08 2.56 -9.94
N PRO A 684 -26.02 3.14 -8.72
CA PRO A 684 -26.43 4.52 -8.49
C PRO A 684 -25.62 5.57 -9.27
N ASP A 685 -26.27 6.67 -9.61
CA ASP A 685 -25.69 7.77 -10.42
C ASP A 685 -24.39 8.33 -9.84
N TRP A 686 -24.24 8.37 -8.50
CA TRP A 686 -22.99 8.84 -7.86
C TRP A 686 -21.79 7.92 -8.15
N LYS A 687 -22.02 6.60 -8.25
CA LYS A 687 -20.99 5.62 -8.61
C LYS A 687 -20.75 5.61 -10.12
N ILE A 688 -21.81 5.69 -10.93
CA ILE A 688 -21.71 5.78 -12.39
C ILE A 688 -20.96 7.06 -12.79
N GLY A 689 -21.25 8.21 -12.17
CA GLY A 689 -20.54 9.46 -12.41
C GLY A 689 -19.03 9.36 -12.11
N ALA A 690 -18.63 8.71 -11.01
CA ALA A 690 -17.21 8.48 -10.71
C ALA A 690 -16.54 7.50 -11.70
N VAL A 691 -17.25 6.42 -12.08
CA VAL A 691 -16.83 5.47 -13.13
C VAL A 691 -16.64 6.17 -14.48
N ASP A 692 -17.48 7.14 -14.81
CA ASP A 692 -17.47 7.81 -16.10
C ASP A 692 -16.46 8.98 -16.14
N ARG A 693 -16.27 9.71 -15.03
CA ARG A 693 -15.23 10.76 -14.88
C ARG A 693 -13.79 10.24 -14.85
N LEU A 694 -13.49 9.19 -14.07
CA LEU A 694 -12.10 8.71 -13.92
C LEU A 694 -11.52 8.20 -15.25
N GLY A 695 -10.22 8.40 -15.47
CA GLY A 695 -9.54 7.94 -16.67
C GLY A 695 -9.32 6.43 -16.68
N PHE A 696 -9.27 5.82 -17.86
CA PHE A 696 -8.78 4.43 -18.00
C PHE A 696 -7.86 4.32 -19.23
N GLY A 697 -6.57 4.17 -18.95
CA GLY A 697 -5.47 4.30 -19.90
C GLY A 697 -5.27 3.07 -20.78
N VAL A 698 -4.32 3.20 -21.70
CA VAL A 698 -3.79 2.12 -22.53
C VAL A 698 -2.29 2.30 -22.67
N LEU A 699 -1.56 1.24 -22.37
CA LEU A 699 -0.14 1.08 -22.60
C LEU A 699 0.04 -0.30 -23.26
N ASN A 700 0.80 -0.37 -24.34
CA ASN A 700 1.07 -1.65 -25.02
C ASN A 700 2.57 -1.94 -25.10
N LYS A 701 2.88 -3.21 -25.34
CA LYS A 701 4.24 -3.77 -25.35
C LYS A 701 4.47 -4.58 -26.62
N VAL A 702 5.70 -4.52 -27.13
CA VAL A 702 6.18 -5.37 -28.22
C VAL A 702 7.35 -6.19 -27.69
N VAL A 703 7.12 -7.50 -27.55
CA VAL A 703 8.11 -8.45 -27.08
C VAL A 703 8.85 -9.04 -28.27
N LEU A 704 10.18 -9.04 -28.20
CA LEU A 704 11.09 -9.54 -29.22
C LEU A 704 12.05 -10.54 -28.57
N VAL A 705 11.98 -11.81 -28.94
CA VAL A 705 12.91 -12.86 -28.48
C VAL A 705 13.95 -13.12 -29.58
N PHE A 706 15.24 -13.12 -29.23
CA PHE A 706 16.34 -13.33 -30.17
C PHE A 706 17.15 -14.57 -29.79
N ASP A 707 17.94 -15.13 -30.70
CA ASP A 707 18.84 -16.25 -30.38
C ASP A 707 20.02 -15.79 -29.49
N GLN A 708 20.64 -14.66 -29.83
CA GLN A 708 21.74 -14.05 -29.10
C GLN A 708 21.46 -12.55 -28.82
N PRO A 709 21.97 -11.98 -27.72
CA PRO A 709 21.83 -10.55 -27.44
C PRO A 709 22.84 -9.72 -28.22
N PHE A 710 22.38 -8.65 -28.87
CA PHE A 710 23.22 -7.65 -29.55
C PHE A 710 23.37 -6.34 -28.74
N TRP A 711 22.49 -6.07 -27.78
CA TRP A 711 22.52 -4.91 -26.88
C TRP A 711 23.52 -5.09 -25.72
N ASP A 712 23.68 -4.08 -24.86
CA ASP A 712 24.45 -4.23 -23.61
C ASP A 712 23.67 -5.06 -22.59
N THR A 713 24.15 -6.27 -22.30
CA THR A 713 23.54 -7.17 -21.32
C THR A 713 23.70 -6.71 -19.86
N ASN A 714 24.48 -5.65 -19.62
CA ASN A 714 24.73 -5.08 -18.30
C ASN A 714 23.81 -3.91 -17.93
N ARG A 715 23.06 -3.32 -18.86
CA ARG A 715 22.00 -2.32 -18.57
C ARG A 715 20.63 -3.01 -18.54
N ASP A 716 19.75 -2.57 -17.64
CA ASP A 716 18.41 -3.17 -17.50
C ASP A 716 17.38 -2.56 -18.47
N MET A 717 17.68 -1.38 -19.03
CA MET A 717 16.87 -0.71 -20.06
C MET A 717 17.70 0.25 -20.93
N PHE A 718 17.17 0.67 -22.08
CA PHE A 718 17.70 1.75 -22.92
C PHE A 718 16.56 2.52 -23.63
N GLY A 719 16.73 3.83 -23.80
CA GLY A 719 15.74 4.73 -24.39
C GLY A 719 16.06 5.12 -25.83
N LEU A 720 15.04 5.49 -26.61
CA LEU A 720 15.14 6.04 -27.96
C LEU A 720 14.43 7.38 -28.06
N LEU A 721 15.15 8.39 -28.56
CA LEU A 721 14.53 9.61 -29.04
C LEU A 721 13.71 9.32 -30.31
N ARG A 722 12.56 9.97 -30.44
CA ARG A 722 11.68 9.87 -31.61
C ARG A 722 11.58 11.24 -32.27
N GLU A 723 11.69 11.29 -33.59
CA GLU A 723 11.49 12.54 -34.33
C GLU A 723 9.99 12.89 -34.40
N ALA A 724 9.70 14.19 -34.44
CA ALA A 724 8.35 14.70 -34.68
C ALA A 724 7.82 14.31 -36.06
N GLU A 725 6.49 14.40 -36.26
CA GLU A 725 5.86 14.23 -37.58
C GLU A 725 6.35 15.28 -38.61
N VAL A 726 6.87 16.41 -38.14
CA VAL A 726 7.59 17.40 -38.93
C VAL A 726 9.06 17.36 -38.47
N PRO A 727 10.02 16.90 -39.31
CA PRO A 727 11.43 16.81 -38.93
C PRO A 727 12.01 18.14 -38.45
N GLY A 728 12.82 18.12 -37.40
CA GLY A 728 13.39 19.33 -36.78
C GLY A 728 12.37 20.27 -36.10
N SER A 729 11.14 19.80 -35.81
CA SER A 729 10.09 20.62 -35.18
C SER A 729 10.45 21.07 -33.76
N MET A 730 10.13 22.33 -33.45
CA MET A 730 10.11 22.85 -32.07
C MET A 730 8.71 22.81 -31.43
N SER A 731 7.66 22.39 -32.15
CA SER A 731 6.29 22.33 -31.62
C SER A 731 5.99 20.99 -30.93
N GLN A 732 5.55 21.06 -29.67
CA GLN A 732 5.08 19.92 -28.86
C GLN A 732 3.98 19.10 -29.57
N ALA A 733 3.06 19.78 -30.27
CA ALA A 733 1.95 19.15 -30.96
C ALA A 733 2.41 18.15 -32.04
N HIS A 734 3.57 18.38 -32.67
CA HIS A 734 4.12 17.47 -33.69
C HIS A 734 4.83 16.23 -33.08
N TYR A 735 5.03 16.19 -31.77
CA TYR A 735 5.61 15.04 -31.06
C TYR A 735 4.57 14.12 -30.43
N SER A 736 3.42 14.64 -29.97
CA SER A 736 2.37 13.89 -29.25
C SER A 736 2.09 12.48 -29.82
N LYS A 737 1.89 12.41 -31.13
CA LYS A 737 1.51 11.19 -31.83
C LYS A 737 2.61 10.12 -31.87
N ASN A 738 3.88 10.52 -31.84
CA ASN A 738 5.03 9.64 -32.08
C ASN A 738 5.93 9.43 -30.86
N ARG A 739 5.96 10.35 -29.88
CA ARG A 739 6.95 10.34 -28.78
C ARG A 739 6.95 9.04 -27.97
N GLY A 740 5.77 8.47 -27.71
CA GLY A 740 5.61 7.19 -26.99
C GLY A 740 5.90 5.93 -27.81
N ARG A 741 6.32 6.03 -29.08
CA ARG A 741 6.47 4.90 -30.01
C ARG A 741 7.87 4.28 -29.93
N PHE A 742 8.00 3.14 -29.24
CA PHE A 742 9.27 2.46 -28.95
C PHE A 742 10.28 3.28 -28.12
N TYR A 743 9.80 4.26 -27.35
CA TYR A 743 10.66 5.22 -26.64
C TYR A 743 11.58 4.57 -25.57
N LEU A 744 11.23 3.39 -25.05
CA LEU A 744 11.97 2.68 -24.01
C LEU A 744 11.91 1.15 -24.22
N PHE A 745 13.06 0.50 -24.05
CA PHE A 745 13.26 -0.95 -24.18
C PHE A 745 13.75 -1.56 -22.87
N TRP A 746 13.09 -2.62 -22.40
CA TRP A 746 13.53 -3.42 -21.25
C TRP A 746 14.38 -4.61 -21.67
N ASN A 747 15.57 -4.75 -21.07
CA ASN A 747 16.43 -5.92 -21.20
C ASN A 747 15.95 -7.04 -20.23
N CYS A 748 15.15 -7.97 -20.73
CA CYS A 748 14.54 -9.00 -19.90
C CYS A 748 15.39 -10.28 -19.75
N ILE A 749 16.71 -10.23 -20.05
CA ILE A 749 17.61 -11.38 -19.88
C ILE A 749 17.65 -11.87 -18.42
N LYS A 750 17.72 -10.95 -17.45
CA LYS A 750 17.86 -11.29 -16.01
C LYS A 750 16.60 -11.96 -15.45
N THR A 751 15.43 -11.71 -16.04
CA THR A 751 14.11 -12.16 -15.55
C THR A 751 13.54 -13.34 -16.33
N SER A 752 13.80 -13.43 -17.65
CA SER A 752 13.39 -14.54 -18.52
C SER A 752 14.48 -15.61 -18.71
N GLY A 753 15.75 -15.28 -18.45
CA GLY A 753 16.91 -16.15 -18.62
C GLY A 753 17.28 -16.49 -20.07
N ILE A 754 16.75 -15.73 -21.05
CA ILE A 754 17.02 -15.83 -22.50
C ILE A 754 17.03 -14.42 -23.13
N PRO A 755 17.54 -14.22 -24.36
CA PRO A 755 17.62 -12.89 -24.99
C PRO A 755 16.25 -12.34 -25.38
N VAL A 756 15.70 -11.45 -24.54
CA VAL A 756 14.39 -10.83 -24.72
C VAL A 756 14.49 -9.32 -24.54
N LEU A 757 13.99 -8.58 -25.51
CA LEU A 757 13.65 -7.17 -25.38
C LEU A 757 12.13 -6.99 -25.28
N ILE A 758 11.71 -5.97 -24.54
CA ILE A 758 10.32 -5.50 -24.53
C ILE A 758 10.32 -4.00 -24.80
N ALA A 759 9.89 -3.61 -26.00
CA ALA A 759 9.68 -2.21 -26.37
C ALA A 759 8.32 -1.71 -25.88
N LEU A 760 8.24 -0.44 -25.48
CA LEU A 760 7.01 0.18 -24.98
C LEU A 760 6.31 1.06 -26.04
N MET A 761 4.98 1.05 -26.00
CA MET A 761 4.08 1.87 -26.81
C MET A 761 3.17 2.66 -25.87
N ALA A 762 3.55 3.89 -25.56
CA ALA A 762 2.89 4.80 -24.62
C ALA A 762 2.10 5.91 -25.33
N GLY A 763 1.31 6.69 -24.57
CA GLY A 763 0.53 7.83 -25.11
C GLY A 763 -0.32 7.46 -26.33
N ASP A 764 -0.30 8.32 -27.35
CA ASP A 764 -1.03 8.10 -28.61
C ASP A 764 -0.55 6.85 -29.38
N ALA A 765 0.73 6.46 -29.23
CA ALA A 765 1.29 5.26 -29.86
C ALA A 765 0.69 3.97 -29.28
N ALA A 766 0.30 3.96 -28.00
CA ALA A 766 -0.42 2.86 -27.38
C ALA A 766 -1.75 2.55 -28.09
N HIS A 767 -2.45 3.60 -28.53
CA HIS A 767 -3.70 3.51 -29.28
C HIS A 767 -3.50 3.18 -30.78
N GLN A 768 -2.31 3.41 -31.33
CA GLN A 768 -1.94 2.96 -32.67
C GLN A 768 -1.65 1.45 -32.69
N ALA A 769 -0.98 0.93 -31.67
CA ALA A 769 -0.70 -0.51 -31.53
C ALA A 769 -1.98 -1.37 -31.47
N GLU A 770 -3.08 -0.85 -30.94
CA GLU A 770 -4.40 -1.50 -30.96
C GLU A 770 -4.97 -1.69 -32.38
N LYS A 771 -4.52 -0.90 -33.37
CA LYS A 771 -5.10 -0.82 -34.73
C LYS A 771 -4.20 -1.38 -35.83
N LEU A 772 -2.89 -1.19 -35.72
CA LEU A 772 -1.92 -1.63 -36.74
C LEU A 772 -1.69 -3.16 -36.64
N PRO A 773 -1.40 -3.86 -37.76
CA PRO A 773 -0.96 -5.25 -37.76
C PRO A 773 0.34 -5.48 -36.98
N ASP A 774 0.53 -6.71 -36.46
CA ASP A 774 1.78 -7.08 -35.77
C ASP A 774 3.00 -6.94 -36.68
N GLU A 775 2.89 -7.31 -37.96
CA GLU A 775 3.98 -7.30 -38.93
C GLU A 775 4.53 -5.90 -39.21
N GLU A 776 3.67 -4.87 -39.28
CA GLU A 776 4.08 -3.48 -39.44
C GLU A 776 4.84 -2.98 -38.20
N ILE A 777 4.28 -3.25 -37.00
CA ILE A 777 4.87 -2.87 -35.71
C ILE A 777 6.24 -3.55 -35.51
N VAL A 778 6.35 -4.84 -35.85
CA VAL A 778 7.59 -5.62 -35.76
C VAL A 778 8.61 -5.15 -36.79
N THR A 779 8.19 -4.82 -38.02
CA THR A 779 9.10 -4.31 -39.07
C THR A 779 9.70 -2.97 -38.66
N GLU A 780 8.89 -2.04 -38.15
CA GLU A 780 9.38 -0.73 -37.69
C GLU A 780 10.35 -0.86 -36.52
N VAL A 781 10.00 -1.58 -35.45
CA VAL A 781 10.88 -1.71 -34.28
C VAL A 781 12.21 -2.41 -34.60
N LEU A 782 12.23 -3.34 -35.57
CA LEU A 782 13.46 -3.95 -36.07
C LEU A 782 14.27 -2.99 -36.94
N SER A 783 13.63 -2.09 -37.69
CA SER A 783 14.31 -1.01 -38.43
C SER A 783 15.00 -0.03 -37.47
N GLU A 784 14.32 0.37 -36.38
CA GLU A 784 14.91 1.20 -35.33
C GLU A 784 16.11 0.50 -34.68
N LEU A 785 15.96 -0.76 -34.24
CA LEU A 785 17.05 -1.56 -33.66
C LEU A 785 18.26 -1.69 -34.61
N ARG A 786 18.03 -1.84 -35.92
CA ARG A 786 19.08 -1.84 -36.96
C ARG A 786 19.74 -0.47 -37.15
N ASN A 787 18.99 0.62 -36.97
CA ASN A 787 19.49 2.00 -37.04
C ASN A 787 20.38 2.38 -35.83
N ILE A 788 20.09 1.85 -34.63
CA ILE A 788 20.90 2.08 -33.43
C ILE A 788 22.16 1.21 -33.46
N PHE A 789 21.99 -0.11 -33.58
CA PHE A 789 23.08 -1.07 -33.42
C PHE A 789 23.85 -1.32 -34.73
N LYS A 790 24.07 -0.27 -35.56
CA LYS A 790 24.75 -0.30 -36.87
C LYS A 790 26.09 -1.05 -36.91
N SER A 791 26.81 -1.09 -35.79
CA SER A 791 28.09 -1.79 -35.64
C SER A 791 27.95 -3.31 -35.41
N LYS A 792 26.73 -3.85 -35.40
CA LYS A 792 26.42 -5.26 -35.15
C LYS A 792 25.31 -5.75 -36.09
N THR A 793 25.32 -7.05 -36.40
CA THR A 793 24.18 -7.68 -37.09
C THR A 793 23.02 -7.84 -36.12
N VAL A 794 21.91 -7.13 -36.37
CA VAL A 794 20.64 -7.31 -35.64
C VAL A 794 19.80 -8.37 -36.39
N PRO A 795 19.70 -9.60 -35.86
CA PRO A 795 18.95 -10.69 -36.50
C PRO A 795 17.45 -10.47 -36.38
N ASP A 796 16.67 -11.19 -37.17
CA ASP A 796 15.23 -11.28 -36.97
C ASP A 796 14.91 -12.08 -35.69
N PRO A 797 13.80 -11.77 -34.99
CA PRO A 797 13.41 -12.43 -33.75
C PRO A 797 12.85 -13.85 -33.99
N LEU A 798 13.08 -14.75 -33.04
CA LEU A 798 12.57 -16.12 -33.02
C LEU A 798 11.09 -16.21 -32.61
N GLU A 799 10.60 -15.23 -31.85
CA GLU A 799 9.25 -15.17 -31.28
C GLU A 799 8.90 -13.71 -30.99
N THR A 800 7.72 -13.25 -31.45
CA THR A 800 7.25 -11.86 -31.32
C THR A 800 5.84 -11.81 -30.76
N ILE A 801 5.55 -10.84 -29.88
CA ILE A 801 4.20 -10.67 -29.29
C ILE A 801 3.88 -9.18 -29.13
N VAL A 802 2.79 -8.72 -29.75
CA VAL A 802 2.21 -7.38 -29.51
C VAL A 802 1.02 -7.49 -28.55
N THR A 803 0.97 -6.66 -27.50
CA THR A 803 -0.20 -6.61 -26.59
C THR A 803 -1.27 -5.67 -27.13
N ARG A 804 -2.54 -5.95 -26.82
CA ARG A 804 -3.71 -5.10 -27.15
C ARG A 804 -4.71 -5.06 -25.98
N TRP A 805 -4.36 -4.34 -24.92
CA TRP A 805 -5.13 -4.29 -23.68
C TRP A 805 -6.48 -3.57 -23.79
N LYS A 806 -6.65 -2.62 -24.73
CA LYS A 806 -7.93 -1.94 -25.03
C LYS A 806 -8.92 -2.89 -25.71
N SER A 807 -8.43 -3.72 -26.63
CA SER A 807 -9.24 -4.68 -27.37
C SER A 807 -9.70 -5.89 -26.54
N ASP A 808 -8.95 -6.27 -25.49
CA ASP A 808 -9.28 -7.39 -24.60
C ASP A 808 -10.61 -7.16 -23.84
N LYS A 809 -11.61 -8.02 -24.11
CA LYS A 809 -12.98 -7.90 -23.56
C LYS A 809 -13.05 -7.90 -22.03
N PHE A 810 -12.06 -8.48 -21.35
CA PHE A 810 -12.03 -8.61 -19.88
C PHE A 810 -11.25 -7.47 -19.18
N THR A 811 -10.71 -6.50 -19.92
CA THR A 811 -9.96 -5.37 -19.33
C THR A 811 -10.29 -4.02 -19.95
N ARG A 812 -10.48 -3.92 -21.28
CA ARG A 812 -10.81 -2.67 -21.99
C ARG A 812 -9.82 -1.50 -21.75
N GLY A 813 -8.55 -1.81 -21.55
CA GLY A 813 -7.46 -0.86 -21.23
C GLY A 813 -6.49 -1.45 -20.19
N THR A 814 -5.54 -0.64 -19.73
CA THR A 814 -4.49 -1.08 -18.79
C THR A 814 -4.80 -0.76 -17.33
N TYR A 815 -4.93 0.50 -16.95
CA TYR A 815 -5.14 0.94 -15.57
C TYR A 815 -5.76 2.34 -15.50
N SER A 816 -6.28 2.74 -14.33
CA SER A 816 -6.88 4.06 -14.15
C SER A 816 -5.85 5.20 -14.11
N TYR A 817 -6.30 6.41 -14.43
CA TYR A 817 -5.58 7.67 -14.23
C TYR A 817 -6.56 8.76 -13.80
N VAL A 818 -6.09 9.86 -13.20
CA VAL A 818 -6.96 11.01 -12.89
C VAL A 818 -7.14 11.86 -14.14
N ALA A 819 -8.29 11.69 -14.79
CA ALA A 819 -8.64 12.47 -15.97
C ALA A 819 -8.99 13.92 -15.61
N ALA A 820 -8.92 14.82 -16.59
CA ALA A 820 -9.22 16.24 -16.44
C ALA A 820 -10.58 16.54 -15.75
N ASP A 821 -11.60 15.72 -15.99
CA ASP A 821 -12.94 15.87 -15.38
C ASP A 821 -13.10 15.14 -14.02
N ALA A 822 -12.08 14.42 -13.54
CA ALA A 822 -12.16 13.61 -12.32
C ALA A 822 -12.08 14.46 -11.04
N LEU A 823 -12.86 14.06 -10.03
CA LEU A 823 -13.01 14.80 -8.78
C LEU A 823 -12.24 14.13 -7.62
N PRO A 824 -11.72 14.91 -6.66
CA PRO A 824 -11.16 14.36 -5.42
C PRO A 824 -12.13 13.40 -4.74
N GLY A 825 -11.68 12.17 -4.47
CA GLY A 825 -12.50 11.11 -3.87
C GLY A 825 -13.25 10.21 -4.85
N ASP A 826 -13.15 10.40 -6.18
CA ASP A 826 -13.83 9.50 -7.15
C ASP A 826 -13.41 8.03 -7.00
N TYR A 827 -12.15 7.75 -6.62
CA TYR A 827 -11.69 6.40 -6.30
C TYR A 827 -12.42 5.77 -5.11
N ASP A 828 -12.76 6.57 -4.09
CA ASP A 828 -13.49 6.12 -2.91
C ASP A 828 -14.98 5.91 -3.24
N LEU A 829 -15.54 6.74 -4.13
CA LEU A 829 -16.88 6.53 -4.69
C LEU A 829 -16.96 5.24 -5.53
N ILE A 830 -15.93 4.84 -6.27
CA ILE A 830 -15.92 3.52 -6.92
C ILE A 830 -15.76 2.40 -5.88
N ALA A 831 -14.93 2.59 -4.85
CA ALA A 831 -14.72 1.60 -3.78
C ALA A 831 -15.98 1.27 -2.95
N GLN A 832 -16.81 2.28 -2.63
CA GLN A 832 -17.95 2.15 -1.72
C GLN A 832 -18.96 1.06 -2.14
N ALA A 833 -19.34 0.16 -1.23
CA ALA A 833 -20.34 -0.87 -1.48
C ALA A 833 -21.77 -0.30 -1.74
N VAL A 834 -22.61 -1.08 -2.41
CA VAL A 834 -24.01 -0.75 -2.71
C VAL A 834 -24.92 -1.88 -2.22
N GLY A 835 -25.31 -1.81 -0.94
CA GLY A 835 -25.86 -2.99 -0.25
C GLY A 835 -24.83 -4.12 -0.24
N ASN A 836 -25.24 -5.36 -0.52
CA ASN A 836 -24.34 -6.53 -0.50
C ASN A 836 -23.46 -6.71 -1.76
N LEU A 837 -23.22 -5.63 -2.52
CA LEU A 837 -22.31 -5.57 -3.66
C LEU A 837 -21.12 -4.65 -3.35
N HIS A 838 -19.96 -5.26 -3.13
CA HIS A 838 -18.69 -4.61 -2.81
C HIS A 838 -17.81 -4.46 -4.06
N PHE A 839 -16.87 -3.52 -4.04
CA PHE A 839 -15.96 -3.24 -5.16
C PHE A 839 -14.50 -3.29 -4.72
N ALA A 840 -13.64 -3.95 -5.49
CA ALA A 840 -12.19 -3.97 -5.29
C ALA A 840 -11.44 -3.97 -6.64
N GLY A 841 -10.15 -3.64 -6.62
CA GLY A 841 -9.34 -3.39 -7.81
C GLY A 841 -8.50 -2.12 -7.66
N GLU A 842 -7.52 -1.91 -8.54
CA GLU A 842 -6.65 -0.71 -8.48
C GLU A 842 -7.45 0.60 -8.60
N ALA A 843 -8.46 0.64 -9.47
CA ALA A 843 -9.41 1.74 -9.59
C ALA A 843 -10.37 1.91 -8.37
N THR A 844 -10.03 1.33 -7.22
CA THR A 844 -10.73 1.48 -5.93
C THR A 844 -9.78 1.78 -4.76
N CYS A 845 -8.53 2.15 -5.04
CA CYS A 845 -7.52 2.44 -4.01
C CYS A 845 -6.91 3.84 -4.25
N ALA A 846 -7.51 4.87 -3.62
CA ALA A 846 -7.14 6.27 -3.87
C ALA A 846 -5.66 6.60 -3.58
N THR A 847 -5.05 5.92 -2.60
CA THR A 847 -3.65 6.13 -2.19
C THR A 847 -2.63 5.34 -2.99
N HIS A 848 -3.06 4.35 -3.79
CA HIS A 848 -2.16 3.52 -4.60
C HIS A 848 -2.84 3.06 -5.91
N PRO A 849 -3.39 3.99 -6.73
CA PRO A 849 -4.10 3.67 -7.96
C PRO A 849 -3.18 2.97 -8.97
N ALA A 850 -3.74 2.43 -10.05
CA ALA A 850 -3.03 1.73 -11.14
C ALA A 850 -2.20 0.46 -10.78
N THR A 851 -1.86 0.24 -9.51
CA THR A 851 -0.80 -0.69 -9.09
C THR A 851 -1.28 -2.10 -8.70
N VAL A 852 -0.34 -3.05 -8.66
CA VAL A 852 -0.56 -4.40 -8.11
C VAL A 852 -0.81 -4.37 -6.60
N HIS A 853 -0.13 -3.50 -5.87
CA HIS A 853 -0.25 -3.42 -4.41
C HIS A 853 -1.54 -2.70 -3.97
N GLY A 854 -2.02 -1.69 -4.70
CA GLY A 854 -3.33 -1.07 -4.48
C GLY A 854 -4.47 -2.02 -4.81
N ALA A 855 -4.33 -2.80 -5.89
CA ALA A 855 -5.23 -3.92 -6.16
C ALA A 855 -5.23 -4.93 -4.99
N TYR A 856 -4.07 -5.28 -4.42
CA TYR A 856 -3.99 -6.15 -3.25
C TYR A 856 -4.68 -5.54 -2.00
N LEU A 857 -4.38 -4.28 -1.66
CA LEU A 857 -4.96 -3.56 -0.51
C LEU A 857 -6.49 -3.42 -0.62
N SER A 858 -7.02 -3.11 -1.80
CA SER A 858 -8.48 -3.06 -2.01
C SER A 858 -9.17 -4.41 -1.80
N GLY A 859 -8.48 -5.53 -2.10
CA GLY A 859 -8.97 -6.86 -1.80
C GLY A 859 -9.05 -7.14 -0.30
N LEU A 860 -8.06 -6.69 0.48
CA LEU A 860 -8.11 -6.74 1.94
C LEU A 860 -9.26 -5.89 2.51
N ARG A 861 -9.46 -4.68 1.97
CA ARG A 861 -10.58 -3.80 2.38
C ARG A 861 -11.94 -4.47 2.13
N ALA A 862 -12.20 -4.98 0.93
CA ALA A 862 -13.48 -5.65 0.63
C ALA A 862 -13.73 -6.90 1.49
N ALA A 863 -12.66 -7.61 1.89
CA ALA A 863 -12.77 -8.69 2.88
C ALA A 863 -13.11 -8.17 4.29
N ALA A 864 -12.53 -7.03 4.70
CA ALA A 864 -12.84 -6.36 5.96
C ALA A 864 -14.29 -5.86 6.00
N GLU A 865 -14.78 -5.25 4.93
CA GLU A 865 -16.18 -4.80 4.76
C GLU A 865 -17.17 -5.95 5.00
N ILE A 866 -17.01 -7.08 4.28
CA ILE A 866 -17.90 -8.24 4.43
C ILE A 866 -17.80 -8.85 5.85
N MET A 867 -16.60 -8.91 6.42
CA MET A 867 -16.43 -9.43 7.79
C MET A 867 -16.93 -8.47 8.87
N GLU A 868 -17.11 -7.17 8.57
CA GLU A 868 -17.85 -6.21 9.41
C GLU A 868 -19.36 -6.49 9.37
N GLU A 869 -19.92 -6.77 8.19
CA GLU A 869 -21.35 -7.15 8.05
C GLU A 869 -21.67 -8.52 8.69
N ILE A 870 -20.75 -9.49 8.61
CA ILE A 870 -20.93 -10.85 9.16
C ILE A 870 -20.77 -10.91 10.69
N LEU A 871 -19.77 -10.22 11.26
CA LEU A 871 -19.47 -10.28 12.71
C LEU A 871 -20.09 -9.12 13.50
N GLY A 872 -20.45 -8.01 12.85
CA GLY A 872 -20.70 -6.74 13.50
C GLY A 872 -19.42 -5.96 13.86
N PRO A 873 -19.56 -4.79 14.49
CA PRO A 873 -18.45 -3.91 14.84
C PRO A 873 -17.53 -4.50 15.90
N ILE A 874 -16.28 -4.01 15.95
CA ILE A 874 -15.30 -4.41 16.98
C ILE A 874 -15.85 -4.03 18.37
N SER A 875 -16.13 -5.03 19.20
CA SER A 875 -16.61 -4.84 20.57
C SER A 875 -15.55 -4.18 21.44
N ILE A 876 -15.71 -2.90 21.75
CA ILE A 876 -14.83 -2.14 22.66
C ILE A 876 -15.22 -2.45 24.12
N PRO A 877 -14.30 -2.99 24.96
CA PRO A 877 -14.58 -3.19 26.38
C PRO A 877 -14.95 -1.89 27.09
N THR A 878 -15.87 -1.96 28.06
CA THR A 878 -16.27 -0.81 28.88
C THR A 878 -16.16 -1.18 30.37
N PRO A 879 -15.27 -0.57 31.16
CA PRO A 879 -14.26 0.42 30.75
C PRO A 879 -13.15 -0.18 29.87
N LEU A 880 -12.69 0.58 28.87
CA LEU A 880 -11.60 0.17 27.96
C LEU A 880 -10.24 0.09 28.67
N VAL A 881 -10.04 0.98 29.65
CA VAL A 881 -8.91 0.99 30.59
C VAL A 881 -9.49 0.98 32.01
N PRO A 882 -9.30 -0.10 32.78
CA PRO A 882 -9.72 -0.13 34.19
C PRO A 882 -8.97 0.89 35.05
N LEU A 883 -9.67 1.45 36.03
CA LEU A 883 -9.10 2.39 37.00
C LEU A 883 -7.87 1.81 37.71
N SER A 884 -6.89 2.66 37.99
CA SER A 884 -5.67 2.25 38.70
C SER A 884 -5.98 1.88 40.14
N THR A 885 -5.79 0.61 40.50
CA THR A 885 -5.95 0.07 41.87
C THR A 885 -4.87 0.54 42.86
N LYS A 886 -4.07 1.55 42.49
CA LYS A 886 -3.02 2.16 43.33
C LYS A 886 -3.42 3.55 43.82
N SER A 887 -4.56 3.62 44.50
CA SER A 887 -4.92 4.70 45.43
C SER A 887 -5.17 4.10 46.81
N ASN A 888 -4.71 4.77 47.87
CA ASN A 888 -4.64 4.16 49.21
C ASN A 888 -6.01 3.97 49.85
N ALA A 889 -6.44 2.71 50.02
CA ALA A 889 -7.46 2.32 50.98
C ALA A 889 -7.07 0.97 51.62
N THR A 890 -6.75 0.98 52.91
CA THR A 890 -6.43 -0.25 53.67
C THR A 890 -7.72 -1.02 53.95
N ILE A 891 -8.03 -2.04 53.14
CA ILE A 891 -9.21 -2.89 53.33
C ILE A 891 -8.76 -4.34 53.56
N THR A 892 -9.12 -4.87 54.73
CA THR A 892 -8.87 -6.25 55.14
C THR A 892 -9.67 -7.23 54.26
N PRO A 893 -9.11 -8.36 53.82
CA PRO A 893 -9.82 -9.29 52.94
C PRO A 893 -10.99 -9.97 53.67
N GLY A 894 -12.23 -9.67 53.26
CA GLY A 894 -13.42 -10.33 53.78
C GLY A 894 -14.73 -9.85 53.14
N ARG A 895 -15.46 -10.80 52.52
CA ARG A 895 -16.82 -10.69 51.92
C ARG A 895 -16.99 -9.74 50.73
N TYR A 896 -17.25 -10.35 49.57
CA TYR A 896 -18.07 -9.73 48.52
C TYR A 896 -19.53 -9.58 49.01
N PRO A 897 -20.21 -8.46 48.73
CA PRO A 897 -21.66 -8.41 48.58
C PRO A 897 -22.03 -8.86 47.16
N THR A 898 -22.99 -9.77 47.03
CA THR A 898 -23.63 -10.09 45.74
C THR A 898 -24.55 -8.95 45.29
N ALA A 899 -24.82 -8.87 43.98
CA ALA A 899 -25.66 -7.83 43.41
C ALA A 899 -27.12 -7.94 43.86
N ASP A 900 -27.55 -7.03 44.73
CA ASP A 900 -28.94 -6.61 44.88
C ASP A 900 -29.00 -5.20 45.51
N ILE A 901 -30.17 -4.57 45.53
CA ILE A 901 -30.41 -3.19 46.01
C ILE A 901 -29.78 -2.11 45.10
N LEU A 902 -30.31 -1.97 43.89
CA LEU A 902 -30.35 -0.69 43.16
C LEU A 902 -31.78 -0.39 42.67
N LYS A 903 -32.68 -0.16 43.63
CA LYS A 903 -34.00 0.43 43.42
C LYS A 903 -34.26 1.49 44.51
N GLN A 904 -35.07 2.49 44.16
CA GLN A 904 -35.46 3.65 44.97
C GLN A 904 -34.35 4.68 45.27
N SER A 905 -34.23 5.66 44.37
CA SER A 905 -33.67 6.99 44.66
C SER A 905 -34.74 8.05 44.38
N ILE A 906 -35.56 8.38 45.39
CA ILE A 906 -36.55 9.46 45.35
C ILE A 906 -36.49 10.24 46.70
N SER A 907 -36.92 11.50 46.69
CA SER A 907 -37.14 12.41 47.83
C SER A 907 -35.93 12.83 48.68
N THR A 908 -35.23 13.87 48.19
CA THR A 908 -35.13 15.20 48.84
C THR A 908 -34.79 15.34 50.34
N SER A 909 -33.67 16.05 50.57
CA SER A 909 -33.56 17.25 51.43
C SER A 909 -33.39 17.14 52.96
N ALA A 910 -32.84 18.26 53.48
CA ALA A 910 -32.80 18.75 54.87
C ALA A 910 -31.57 18.41 55.75
N LYS A 911 -31.12 19.48 56.44
CA LYS A 911 -30.00 19.55 57.40
C LYS A 911 -30.50 19.17 58.81
N GLN A 912 -29.64 18.60 59.68
CA GLN A 912 -29.12 19.25 60.91
C GLN A 912 -28.47 18.26 61.93
N SER A 913 -27.64 18.84 62.82
CA SER A 913 -27.23 18.45 64.20
C SER A 913 -27.62 17.09 64.84
N SER A 914 -26.88 16.51 65.81
CA SER A 914 -25.53 16.74 66.38
C SER A 914 -25.26 15.73 67.53
N LYS A 915 -24.04 15.74 68.10
CA LYS A 915 -23.67 15.34 69.50
C LYS A 915 -23.71 13.85 69.94
N THR A 916 -22.54 13.38 70.43
CA THR A 916 -22.29 12.56 71.66
C THR A 916 -22.88 11.14 71.81
N SER A 917 -22.25 10.17 72.52
CA SER A 917 -21.00 10.13 73.31
C SER A 917 -20.47 8.69 73.55
N THR A 918 -19.19 8.59 73.91
CA THR A 918 -18.51 7.49 74.66
C THR A 918 -19.11 7.32 76.09
N PRO A 919 -18.80 6.29 76.96
CA PRO A 919 -17.45 5.69 77.16
C PRO A 919 -17.24 4.28 77.86
N SER A 920 -16.21 3.55 77.40
CA SER A 920 -15.13 2.91 78.24
C SER A 920 -15.38 1.74 79.25
N LYS A 921 -14.26 1.06 79.62
CA LYS A 921 -14.00 0.17 80.80
C LYS A 921 -14.50 -1.31 80.71
N THR A 922 -13.86 -2.36 81.28
CA THR A 922 -12.55 -2.48 82.01
C THR A 922 -11.88 -3.89 81.96
N LYS A 923 -10.59 -3.90 82.31
CA LYS A 923 -9.60 -4.98 82.55
C LYS A 923 -10.03 -6.21 83.40
N SER A 924 -9.29 -7.32 83.24
CA SER A 924 -8.79 -8.19 84.36
C SER A 924 -7.47 -8.92 83.98
N VAL A 925 -6.66 -9.35 84.97
CA VAL A 925 -5.27 -9.92 84.83
C VAL A 925 -4.90 -10.81 86.04
N ASN A 926 -3.90 -11.71 85.92
CA ASN A 926 -3.17 -12.56 86.92
C ASN A 926 -3.53 -14.08 86.92
N LYS A 927 -2.66 -15.07 87.25
CA LYS A 927 -1.21 -15.08 87.59
C LYS A 927 -0.52 -16.46 87.36
N THR A 928 0.82 -16.39 87.22
CA THR A 928 1.93 -17.39 87.28
C THR A 928 1.99 -18.30 88.53
N SER A 929 2.80 -19.38 88.70
CA SER A 929 3.72 -20.27 87.90
C SER A 929 4.32 -21.31 88.93
N PRO A 930 5.55 -21.93 88.86
CA PRO A 930 6.50 -22.32 87.79
C PRO A 930 7.09 -23.77 87.89
N SER A 931 7.88 -24.23 86.89
CA SER A 931 9.06 -25.12 87.05
C SER A 931 9.87 -25.24 85.71
N LYS A 932 11.01 -25.96 85.69
CA LYS A 932 12.09 -25.94 84.64
C LYS A 932 12.56 -27.38 84.26
N PRO A 933 13.51 -27.59 83.33
CA PRO A 933 13.64 -27.15 81.91
C PRO A 933 14.08 -28.29 80.93
N VAL A 934 14.05 -28.08 79.60
CA VAL A 934 14.92 -28.77 78.59
C VAL A 934 14.85 -28.08 77.19
N PRO A 935 15.82 -28.22 76.26
CA PRO A 935 15.94 -27.39 75.03
C PRO A 935 14.98 -27.72 73.85
N PRO A 936 14.91 -26.86 72.80
CA PRO A 936 13.85 -26.88 71.77
C PRO A 936 14.21 -27.53 70.41
N LEU A 937 13.21 -28.11 69.74
CA LEU A 937 13.18 -28.54 68.33
C LEU A 937 11.75 -28.30 67.73
N PRO A 938 11.52 -28.37 66.40
CA PRO A 938 10.61 -27.43 65.72
C PRO A 938 9.13 -27.83 65.51
N ALA A 939 8.37 -26.88 64.94
CA ALA A 939 6.94 -26.90 64.65
C ALA A 939 6.51 -27.85 63.49
N PRO A 940 5.20 -28.18 63.35
CA PRO A 940 4.76 -29.42 62.69
C PRO A 940 4.53 -29.34 61.17
N THR A 941 4.33 -30.52 60.59
CA THR A 941 4.19 -30.80 59.15
C THR A 941 2.78 -30.54 58.59
N THR A 942 2.72 -30.25 57.29
CA THR A 942 1.52 -30.41 56.44
C THR A 942 1.88 -31.26 55.23
N PHE A 943 1.06 -32.25 54.89
CA PHE A 943 1.31 -33.16 53.75
C PHE A 943 0.67 -32.66 52.45
N THR A 944 1.35 -32.88 51.33
CA THR A 944 0.79 -32.80 49.96
C THR A 944 1.33 -33.98 49.12
N PRO A 945 0.55 -34.50 48.15
CA PRO A 945 0.89 -35.73 47.42
C PRO A 945 1.95 -35.52 46.32
N SER A 946 2.67 -36.58 45.97
CA SER A 946 3.89 -36.53 45.17
C SER A 946 3.81 -37.26 43.82
N ILE A 947 3.76 -36.50 42.72
CA ILE A 947 4.09 -36.98 41.36
C ILE A 947 4.88 -35.88 40.64
N THR A 948 6.22 -36.02 40.49
CA THR A 948 7.10 -35.25 39.56
C THR A 948 8.60 -35.54 39.68
N SER A 949 9.07 -36.15 40.79
CA SER A 949 10.50 -36.20 41.15
C SER A 949 11.43 -36.86 40.12
N GLU A 950 10.96 -37.89 39.41
CA GLU A 950 11.79 -38.68 38.49
C GLU A 950 12.10 -37.95 37.16
N GLU A 951 11.22 -37.07 36.70
CA GLU A 951 11.45 -36.29 35.49
C GLU A 951 12.41 -35.12 35.74
N GLN A 952 12.25 -34.43 36.88
CA GLN A 952 13.23 -33.43 37.34
C GLN A 952 14.63 -34.04 37.49
N ARG A 953 14.72 -35.26 38.04
CA ARG A 953 15.99 -36.00 38.15
C ARG A 953 16.61 -36.33 36.79
N ARG A 954 15.80 -36.73 35.78
CA ARG A 954 16.26 -36.91 34.40
C ARG A 954 16.78 -35.61 33.77
N GLN A 955 16.07 -34.50 33.92
CA GLN A 955 16.51 -33.20 33.39
C GLN A 955 17.80 -32.70 34.06
N GLN A 956 17.98 -32.94 35.36
CA GLN A 956 19.20 -32.58 36.10
C GLN A 956 20.41 -33.41 35.64
N LEU A 957 20.25 -34.74 35.49
CA LEU A 957 21.29 -35.62 34.95
C LEU A 957 21.67 -35.26 33.51
N TYR A 958 20.69 -34.92 32.66
CA TYR A 958 20.94 -34.47 31.29
C TYR A 958 21.74 -33.16 31.25
N ARG A 959 21.40 -32.17 32.11
CA ARG A 959 22.18 -30.92 32.22
C ARG A 959 23.62 -31.18 32.68
N GLN A 960 23.83 -32.04 33.68
CA GLN A 960 25.19 -32.38 34.14
C GLN A 960 26.01 -33.10 33.05
N ALA A 961 25.40 -34.01 32.29
CA ALA A 961 26.07 -34.66 31.16
C ALA A 961 26.43 -33.66 30.05
N LEU A 962 25.51 -32.75 29.71
CA LEU A 962 25.73 -31.69 28.73
C LEU A 962 26.86 -30.73 29.16
N GLU A 963 26.83 -30.24 30.40
CA GLU A 963 27.83 -29.31 30.92
C GLU A 963 29.22 -29.95 31.00
N LYS A 964 29.30 -31.24 31.39
CA LYS A 964 30.55 -32.01 31.36
C LYS A 964 31.08 -32.18 29.94
N HIS A 965 30.21 -32.43 28.96
CA HIS A 965 30.61 -32.56 27.55
C HIS A 965 31.09 -31.22 26.97
N VAL A 966 30.38 -30.12 27.24
CA VAL A 966 30.78 -28.75 26.81
C VAL A 966 32.15 -28.38 27.39
N ARG A 967 32.34 -28.55 28.71
CA ARG A 967 33.62 -28.28 29.39
C ARG A 967 34.77 -29.15 28.87
N ALA A 968 34.51 -30.42 28.54
CA ALA A 968 35.50 -31.31 27.94
C ALA A 968 35.83 -30.97 26.48
N THR A 969 34.94 -30.29 25.75
CA THR A 969 35.10 -29.96 24.32
C THR A 969 35.68 -28.57 24.10
N LEU A 970 35.36 -27.60 24.96
CA LEU A 970 35.73 -26.19 24.82
C LEU A 970 36.71 -25.68 25.90
N GLY A 971 37.05 -26.51 26.89
CA GLY A 971 37.85 -26.12 28.06
C GLY A 971 37.04 -25.38 29.12
N GLU A 972 37.74 -24.85 30.14
CA GLU A 972 37.11 -23.99 31.14
C GLU A 972 36.89 -22.57 30.60
N PRO A 973 35.79 -21.88 30.99
CA PRO A 973 35.51 -20.52 30.52
C PRO A 973 36.63 -19.53 30.91
N PRO A 974 37.08 -18.66 30.00
CA PRO A 974 38.07 -17.65 30.33
C PRO A 974 37.55 -16.68 31.39
N ALA A 975 38.41 -16.34 32.36
CA ALA A 975 38.06 -15.41 33.43
C ALA A 975 37.64 -14.04 32.86
N LYS A 976 36.52 -13.49 33.37
CA LYS A 976 36.04 -12.18 32.94
C LYS A 976 37.10 -11.10 33.25
N PRO A 977 37.47 -10.23 32.30
CA PRO A 977 38.42 -9.16 32.57
C PRO A 977 37.87 -8.21 33.64
N ALA A 978 38.74 -7.74 34.52
CA ALA A 978 38.38 -6.82 35.59
C ALA A 978 37.82 -5.49 35.01
N LYS A 979 36.73 -4.99 35.59
CA LYS A 979 36.15 -3.70 35.20
C LYS A 979 37.06 -2.56 35.64
N ILE A 980 37.87 -2.04 34.72
CA ILE A 980 38.54 -0.75 34.89
C ILE A 980 37.47 0.35 34.83
N ALA A 981 37.25 1.03 35.95
CA ALA A 981 36.24 2.08 36.07
C ALA A 981 36.74 3.44 35.55
N LEU A 982 36.88 3.59 34.22
CA LEU A 982 36.97 4.91 33.60
C LEU A 982 35.57 5.42 33.25
N ASN A 983 35.25 6.62 33.71
CA ASN A 983 34.04 7.34 33.30
C ASN A 983 34.28 7.95 31.89
N PRO A 984 33.50 7.58 30.84
CA PRO A 984 33.71 8.09 29.49
C PRO A 984 33.65 9.62 29.36
N PHE A 985 32.94 10.30 30.26
CA PHE A 985 32.78 11.76 30.23
C PHE A 985 34.08 12.55 30.45
N LEU A 986 35.11 11.93 31.06
CA LEU A 986 36.39 12.60 31.30
C LEU A 986 37.21 12.82 30.01
N ALA A 987 36.91 12.10 28.93
CA ALA A 987 37.60 12.27 27.64
C ALA A 987 37.23 13.58 26.91
N PHE A 988 36.11 14.22 27.27
CA PHE A 988 35.56 15.40 26.59
C PHE A 988 35.65 16.69 27.40
N GLN A 989 36.37 16.70 28.53
CA GLN A 989 36.76 17.94 29.20
C GLN A 989 37.98 18.57 28.48
N LYS A 990 37.91 19.89 28.28
CA LYS A 990 38.85 20.68 27.45
C LYS A 990 40.33 20.50 27.86
N ASP A 991 40.56 20.28 29.14
CA ASP A 991 41.90 20.14 29.76
C ASP A 991 42.57 18.80 29.44
N TYR A 992 41.79 17.76 29.14
CA TYR A 992 42.30 16.42 28.79
C TYR A 992 42.55 16.25 27.29
N TRP A 993 41.90 17.06 26.44
CA TRP A 993 42.08 17.04 24.98
C TRP A 993 43.54 17.20 24.55
N ILE A 994 44.28 18.14 25.16
CA ILE A 994 45.70 18.38 24.82
C ILE A 994 46.56 17.15 25.16
N ARG A 995 46.35 16.53 26.32
CA ARG A 995 47.05 15.30 26.73
C ARG A 995 46.73 14.12 25.80
N ALA A 996 45.46 13.96 25.41
CA ALA A 996 45.03 12.92 24.48
C ALA A 996 45.64 13.11 23.08
N LYS A 997 45.69 14.35 22.58
CA LYS A 997 46.36 14.69 21.32
C LYS A 997 47.86 14.37 21.38
N GLN A 998 48.54 14.78 22.45
CA GLN A 998 49.98 14.58 22.64
C GLN A 998 50.33 13.07 22.67
N GLN A 999 49.57 12.26 23.41
CA GLN A 999 49.71 10.79 23.38
C GLN A 999 49.43 10.18 22.00
N CYS A 1000 48.51 10.75 21.20
CA CYS A 1000 48.28 10.28 19.83
C CYS A 1000 49.45 10.61 18.88
N GLU A 1001 50.20 11.69 19.14
CA GLU A 1001 51.40 12.05 18.37
C GLU A 1001 52.62 11.22 18.81
N GLU A 1002 52.80 10.97 20.10
CA GLU A 1002 53.79 10.00 20.61
C GLU A 1002 53.55 8.56 20.10
N ASN A 1003 52.29 8.15 19.90
CA ASN A 1003 51.97 6.86 19.31
C ASN A 1003 52.13 6.82 17.78
N LYS A 1004 52.29 7.97 17.11
CA LYS A 1004 52.64 8.04 15.68
C LYS A 1004 54.15 7.93 15.42
N SER A 1005 55.01 8.35 16.37
CA SER A 1005 56.47 8.33 16.19
C SER A 1005 57.12 6.95 16.40
N ARG A 1006 56.40 5.98 16.99
CA ARG A 1006 56.92 4.62 17.23
C ARG A 1006 57.07 3.82 15.92
N PRO A 1007 58.20 3.13 15.69
CA PRO A 1007 58.53 2.53 14.40
C PRO A 1007 57.57 1.41 13.96
N ARG A 1008 57.34 1.32 12.64
CA ARG A 1008 56.26 0.54 11.99
C ARG A 1008 56.31 -0.98 12.19
N THR A 1009 57.42 -1.55 12.66
CA THR A 1009 57.67 -3.01 12.68
C THR A 1009 56.69 -3.79 13.57
N THR A 1010 56.46 -3.35 14.82
CA THR A 1010 55.52 -4.03 15.74
C THR A 1010 54.05 -3.97 15.30
N ARG A 1011 53.69 -3.03 14.41
CA ARG A 1011 52.30 -2.85 13.96
C ARG A 1011 51.82 -3.94 12.98
N LYS A 1012 52.72 -4.62 12.26
CA LYS A 1012 52.37 -5.74 11.37
C LYS A 1012 52.13 -7.06 12.10
N GLN A 1013 52.73 -7.27 13.27
CA GLN A 1013 52.66 -8.55 13.98
C GLN A 1013 51.29 -8.76 14.64
N LYS A 1014 50.81 -7.81 15.45
CA LYS A 1014 49.48 -7.88 16.09
C LYS A 1014 48.31 -7.95 15.10
N LEU A 1015 48.43 -7.32 13.93
CA LEU A 1015 47.39 -7.34 12.89
C LEU A 1015 47.19 -8.71 12.22
N ARG A 1016 48.11 -9.67 12.43
CA ARG A 1016 47.99 -11.03 11.88
C ARG A 1016 47.26 -11.99 12.82
N GLU A 1017 47.28 -11.73 14.13
CA GLU A 1017 46.64 -12.55 15.16
C GLU A 1017 45.12 -12.29 15.27
N THR A 1018 44.68 -11.03 15.08
CA THR A 1018 43.25 -10.67 15.20
C THR A 1018 42.37 -11.20 14.06
N ARG A 1019 42.95 -11.72 12.96
CA ARG A 1019 42.22 -12.13 11.76
C ARG A 1019 41.84 -13.62 11.71
N PHE A 1020 42.04 -14.35 12.81
CA PHE A 1020 41.72 -15.78 12.95
C PHE A 1020 40.65 -16.09 14.01
N ALA A 1021 39.97 -15.06 14.55
CA ALA A 1021 39.00 -15.18 15.64
C ALA A 1021 37.55 -14.78 15.26
N LEU A 1022 37.29 -14.47 13.99
CA LEU A 1022 35.96 -14.16 13.44
C LEU A 1022 35.82 -14.68 12.00
N CYS A 1023 35.59 -15.99 11.89
CA CYS A 1023 34.97 -16.71 10.78
C CYS A 1023 34.12 -17.83 11.38
#